data_AF-A0A535F7U1-F1
#
_entry.id   AF-A0A535F7U1-F1
#
_cell.length_a   1.000
_cell.length_b   1.000
_cell.length_c   1.000
_cell.angle_alpha   90.00
_cell.angle_beta   90.00
_cell.angle_gamma   90.00
#
_symmetry.space_group_name_H-M   'P 1'
#
loop_
_entity.id
_entity.type
_entity.pdbx_description
1 polymer ?
#
loop_
_entity_poly.entity_id
_entity_poly.type
_entity_poly.pdbx_seq_one_letter_code
_entity_poly.pdbx_strand_id
1 'polypeptide(L)'
;MNINQGHPSRYELQQRLANDAISEVWKAFDTQQRRYVVVKLMHVNTQSMPHAIERFTQKMPGLMSLRHTYIVPITDIQIAQEPANPVTHVSIVMEYIEGQILSNYIHAIRQTGNIPSVHEIARLMIPLISAVDYAYQQGVIHGAIRPSSIMLDKRGSTDTIGGTPKLIGFGTSMLQPLLTLPLNDLYYIAPEQAQGKEENAQSDIYALGAILYELCTGTPPYQGETPTAVIMQHINAAPTPPTRLNPRLLPELTAVIMRSLSKDPAARFSNAAAMNTALARALNISSQDLASDVATSSGGLATNSAGLGRGDGADEMLNHSTHLSSSPHYQAPAGLQAPTAEIAGPAATRTQQTPMPNFAMQQQWSQSMPMVAQVPSGSSQTGPQMTMMSPNSTSQPFPSVPASPTLFPPPLQTNNSLRGKKWFVPLIVLLAFLVVGVSLIPFFFLNTGKKENGPSPNAIAGHAFFVSTGQTNEINAQGIADSIQIDLADIPPPQPGKTYYIWLLGDSDSQTDLSPVLLGQSSNGGRIDLTYPGNASHTDMLATYSRFRITEEDAGITPANPSLDTRTWRYTASFSQAKSPGASYSLLDHLRHLLAQDPKLKQVGLVGGLDIWLFHNTLKLFEYAGSIRDAQNSGDTGLMRRQITRMLDYLVGSQYISTEPLPPDIAAAPLLIDATKARVALLQIDPQNQSPPGYLVHIGNHLREIISTPGTTADQRALAIRINNAINNVQQWLTAVHGDARKLIQMSATQLADESTRSIVDDMFVNTNNAFVGQVDPNTGLAKEGVSQIHYSIQGLATFVIGPFQAT
;
A
#
# COMPACT_ATOMS: atom_id res chain seq x y z
N MET A 1 -6.19 -28.46 -21.52
CA MET A 1 -5.83 -29.76 -20.90
C MET A 1 -6.94 -30.76 -21.14
N ASN A 2 -6.65 -32.06 -21.32
CA ASN A 2 -7.70 -33.09 -21.32
C ASN A 2 -7.76 -33.77 -19.95
N ILE A 3 -8.68 -33.32 -19.10
CA ILE A 3 -8.80 -33.72 -17.68
C ILE A 3 -9.35 -35.15 -17.50
N ASN A 4 -9.65 -35.86 -18.61
CA ASN A 4 -10.44 -37.08 -18.62
C ASN A 4 -9.64 -38.38 -18.90
N GLN A 5 -8.32 -38.40 -18.65
CA GLN A 5 -7.54 -39.63 -18.78
C GLN A 5 -7.71 -40.56 -17.56
N GLY A 6 -8.77 -41.38 -17.57
CA GLY A 6 -8.86 -42.60 -16.75
C GLY A 6 -10.19 -42.84 -16.03
N HIS A 7 -10.95 -41.79 -15.76
CA HIS A 7 -12.28 -41.86 -15.12
C HIS A 7 -13.23 -40.82 -15.75
N PRO A 8 -14.56 -41.04 -15.72
CA PRO A 8 -15.51 -39.94 -15.85
C PRO A 8 -15.23 -38.95 -14.72
N SER A 9 -14.86 -37.72 -15.06
CA SER A 9 -14.57 -36.68 -14.09
C SER A 9 -15.86 -36.36 -13.33
N ARG A 10 -15.80 -36.40 -11.98
CA ARG A 10 -16.97 -36.15 -11.10
C ARG A 10 -17.70 -34.85 -11.46
N TYR A 11 -16.94 -33.86 -11.92
CA TYR A 11 -17.41 -32.54 -12.32
C TYR A 11 -17.36 -32.39 -13.84
N GLU A 12 -18.52 -32.46 -14.48
CA GLU A 12 -18.66 -32.16 -15.90
C GLU A 12 -18.58 -30.64 -16.10
N LEU A 13 -17.47 -30.12 -16.64
CA LEU A 13 -17.34 -28.68 -16.93
C LEU A 13 -18.27 -28.29 -18.09
N GLN A 14 -19.14 -27.30 -17.87
CA GLN A 14 -20.17 -26.90 -18.86
C GLN A 14 -19.95 -25.50 -19.44
N GLN A 15 -19.66 -24.52 -18.59
CA GLN A 15 -19.55 -23.11 -19.01
C GLN A 15 -18.41 -22.43 -18.25
N ARG A 16 -17.43 -21.86 -18.96
CA ARG A 16 -16.41 -21.00 -18.34
C ARG A 16 -17.06 -19.67 -17.97
N LEU A 17 -16.99 -19.33 -16.68
CA LEU A 17 -17.55 -18.11 -16.07
C LEU A 17 -16.52 -16.97 -16.03
N ALA A 18 -15.26 -17.29 -15.78
CA ALA A 18 -14.15 -16.34 -15.78
C ALA A 18 -12.83 -17.02 -16.19
N ASN A 19 -11.85 -16.21 -16.58
CA ASN A 19 -10.51 -16.61 -16.98
C ASN A 19 -9.54 -15.46 -16.68
N ASP A 20 -8.47 -15.71 -15.95
CA ASP A 20 -7.35 -14.78 -15.74
C ASP A 20 -6.02 -15.42 -16.21
N ALA A 21 -4.88 -14.81 -15.89
CA ALA A 21 -3.57 -15.29 -16.33
C ALA A 21 -3.08 -16.57 -15.62
N ILE A 22 -3.66 -16.93 -14.48
CA ILE A 22 -3.26 -18.09 -13.67
C ILE A 22 -4.45 -18.99 -13.25
N SER A 23 -5.70 -18.59 -13.51
CA SER A 23 -6.88 -19.34 -13.10
C SER A 23 -8.06 -19.29 -14.08
N GLU A 24 -8.81 -20.39 -14.14
CA GLU A 24 -10.09 -20.49 -14.82
C GLU A 24 -11.20 -20.79 -13.81
N VAL A 25 -12.39 -20.23 -14.03
CA VAL A 25 -13.58 -20.50 -13.20
C VAL A 25 -14.67 -21.06 -14.09
N TRP A 26 -15.17 -22.25 -13.76
CA TRP A 26 -16.17 -22.98 -14.55
C TRP A 26 -17.43 -23.28 -13.73
N LYS A 27 -18.61 -23.12 -14.34
CA LYS A 27 -19.82 -23.82 -13.91
C LYS A 27 -19.70 -25.27 -14.38
N ALA A 28 -19.88 -26.19 -13.44
CA ALA A 28 -19.84 -27.62 -13.68
C ALA A 28 -21.05 -28.32 -13.04
N PHE A 29 -21.31 -29.55 -13.47
CA PHE A 29 -22.30 -30.42 -12.85
C PHE A 29 -21.58 -31.52 -12.03
N ASP A 30 -21.81 -31.56 -10.73
CA ASP A 30 -21.36 -32.68 -9.89
C ASP A 30 -22.27 -33.88 -10.17
N THR A 31 -21.75 -34.85 -10.92
CA THR A 31 -22.47 -36.06 -11.35
C THR A 31 -22.90 -36.94 -10.18
N GLN A 32 -22.18 -36.90 -9.06
CA GLN A 32 -22.49 -37.69 -7.86
C GLN A 32 -23.54 -37.00 -6.99
N GLN A 33 -23.42 -35.69 -6.79
CA GLN A 33 -24.37 -34.90 -5.99
C GLN A 33 -25.55 -34.34 -6.81
N ARG A 34 -25.55 -34.56 -8.12
CA ARG A 34 -26.55 -34.14 -9.13
C ARG A 34 -26.94 -32.66 -9.05
N ARG A 35 -25.95 -31.79 -8.78
CA ARG A 35 -26.14 -30.33 -8.64
C ARG A 35 -25.07 -29.52 -9.36
N TYR A 36 -25.38 -28.27 -9.67
CA TYR A 36 -24.39 -27.33 -10.19
C TYR A 36 -23.41 -26.88 -9.10
N VAL A 37 -22.14 -26.79 -9.49
CA VAL A 37 -21.03 -26.32 -8.66
C VAL A 37 -20.17 -25.33 -9.46
N VAL A 38 -19.37 -24.53 -8.77
CA VAL A 38 -18.26 -23.76 -9.35
C VAL A 38 -16.97 -24.53 -9.11
N VAL A 39 -16.20 -24.72 -10.17
CA VAL A 39 -14.84 -25.28 -10.13
C VAL A 39 -13.87 -24.15 -10.49
N LYS A 40 -13.05 -23.69 -9.54
CA LYS A 40 -11.92 -22.80 -9.81
C LYS A 40 -10.66 -23.63 -9.98
N LEU A 41 -10.09 -23.61 -11.18
CA LEU A 41 -8.80 -24.23 -11.52
C LEU A 41 -7.70 -23.16 -11.41
N MET A 42 -6.62 -23.44 -10.68
CA MET A 42 -5.47 -22.55 -10.53
C MET A 42 -4.18 -23.25 -10.95
N HIS A 43 -3.33 -22.54 -11.71
CA HIS A 43 -2.06 -23.01 -12.24
C HIS A 43 -0.91 -22.39 -11.44
N VAL A 44 -0.42 -23.09 -10.42
CA VAL A 44 0.54 -22.56 -9.44
C VAL A 44 1.96 -22.96 -9.84
N ASN A 45 2.75 -22.00 -10.33
CA ASN A 45 4.16 -22.24 -10.62
C ASN A 45 4.97 -22.30 -9.31
N THR A 46 5.42 -23.49 -8.93
CA THR A 46 6.14 -23.74 -7.68
C THR A 46 7.57 -23.18 -7.65
N GLN A 47 8.13 -22.76 -8.80
CA GLN A 47 9.42 -22.05 -8.85
C GLN A 47 9.28 -20.56 -8.47
N SER A 48 8.19 -19.90 -8.89
CA SER A 48 7.94 -18.50 -8.53
C SER A 48 7.22 -18.34 -7.18
N MET A 49 6.49 -19.37 -6.73
CA MET A 49 5.94 -19.44 -5.37
C MET A 49 6.38 -20.73 -4.64
N PRO A 50 7.64 -20.81 -4.16
CA PRO A 50 8.05 -21.87 -3.24
C PRO A 50 7.13 -21.97 -2.03
N HIS A 51 6.87 -23.19 -1.55
CA HIS A 51 6.00 -23.49 -0.40
C HIS A 51 4.52 -23.03 -0.50
N ALA A 52 4.04 -22.51 -1.64
CA ALA A 52 2.62 -22.14 -1.80
C ALA A 52 1.68 -23.34 -1.61
N ILE A 53 1.93 -24.43 -2.34
CA ILE A 53 1.15 -25.68 -2.24
C ILE A 53 1.25 -26.29 -0.84
N GLU A 54 2.41 -26.21 -0.20
CA GLU A 54 2.63 -26.71 1.16
C GLU A 54 1.78 -25.94 2.19
N ARG A 55 1.87 -24.61 2.21
CA ARG A 55 1.07 -23.75 3.11
C ARG A 55 -0.43 -23.89 2.86
N PHE A 56 -0.85 -23.94 1.58
CA PHE A 56 -2.23 -24.17 1.21
C PHE A 56 -2.75 -25.54 1.70
N THR A 57 -1.97 -26.61 1.52
CA THR A 57 -2.32 -27.96 1.99
C THR A 57 -2.43 -28.01 3.52
N GLN A 58 -1.53 -27.35 4.25
CA GLN A 58 -1.60 -27.24 5.72
C GLN A 58 -2.85 -26.51 6.21
N LYS A 59 -3.34 -25.51 5.47
CA LYS A 59 -4.56 -24.75 5.80
C LYS A 59 -5.85 -25.38 5.29
N MET A 60 -5.76 -26.28 4.31
CA MET A 60 -6.89 -26.92 3.60
C MET A 60 -8.00 -27.45 4.52
N PRO A 61 -7.73 -28.15 5.66
CA PRO A 61 -8.79 -28.64 6.54
C PRO A 61 -9.63 -27.53 7.17
N GLY A 62 -9.02 -26.39 7.48
CA GLY A 62 -9.73 -25.20 8.00
C GLY A 62 -10.55 -24.50 6.92
N LEU A 63 -10.04 -24.41 5.69
CA LEU A 63 -10.81 -23.89 4.55
C LEU A 63 -12.08 -24.72 4.29
N MET A 64 -11.96 -26.05 4.38
CA MET A 64 -13.07 -26.98 4.16
C MET A 64 -14.05 -27.06 5.35
N SER A 65 -13.70 -26.59 6.55
CA SER A 65 -14.58 -26.63 7.73
C SER A 65 -15.51 -25.42 7.87
N LEU A 66 -15.23 -24.28 7.23
CA LEU A 66 -16.03 -23.05 7.36
C LEU A 66 -17.50 -23.27 6.96
N ARG A 67 -18.44 -23.01 7.87
CA ARG A 67 -19.90 -23.07 7.64
C ARG A 67 -20.58 -21.84 8.25
N HIS A 68 -20.96 -20.91 7.40
CA HIS A 68 -21.60 -19.65 7.80
C HIS A 68 -22.53 -19.15 6.68
N THR A 69 -23.66 -18.52 7.03
CA THR A 69 -24.72 -18.09 6.08
C THR A 69 -24.18 -17.22 4.94
N TYR A 70 -23.17 -16.40 5.23
CA TYR A 70 -22.57 -15.45 4.29
C TYR A 70 -21.18 -15.88 3.78
N ILE A 71 -20.84 -17.18 3.86
CA ILE A 71 -19.68 -17.80 3.21
C ILE A 71 -20.17 -18.90 2.28
N VAL A 72 -19.65 -18.97 1.04
CA VAL A 72 -19.90 -20.13 0.18
C VAL A 72 -18.98 -21.27 0.61
N PRO A 73 -19.53 -22.44 1.01
CA PRO A 73 -18.70 -23.54 1.49
C PRO A 73 -17.91 -24.18 0.34
N ILE A 74 -16.62 -24.43 0.60
CA ILE A 74 -15.80 -25.28 -0.27
C ILE A 74 -16.18 -26.75 0.00
N THR A 75 -16.49 -27.48 -1.07
CA THR A 75 -17.06 -28.84 -1.03
C THR A 75 -16.07 -29.93 -1.43
N ASP A 76 -15.05 -29.59 -2.21
CA ASP A 76 -13.94 -30.47 -2.60
C ASP A 76 -12.71 -29.63 -2.96
N ILE A 77 -11.51 -30.17 -2.74
CA ILE A 77 -10.23 -29.56 -3.14
C ILE A 77 -9.35 -30.68 -3.68
N GLN A 78 -8.85 -30.51 -4.91
CA GLN A 78 -8.01 -31.50 -5.59
C GLN A 78 -6.70 -30.85 -6.03
N ILE A 79 -5.57 -31.48 -5.71
CA ILE A 79 -4.22 -31.00 -6.05
C ILE A 79 -3.57 -32.05 -6.96
N ALA A 80 -3.16 -31.64 -8.15
CA ALA A 80 -2.53 -32.51 -9.15
C ALA A 80 -1.20 -31.89 -9.62
N GLN A 81 -0.10 -32.59 -9.35
CA GLN A 81 1.23 -32.20 -9.80
C GLN A 81 1.64 -33.06 -11.01
N GLU A 82 2.14 -32.41 -12.06
CA GLU A 82 2.70 -33.09 -13.22
C GLU A 82 4.14 -33.55 -12.92
N PRO A 83 4.52 -34.84 -13.13
CA PRO A 83 5.84 -35.37 -12.75
C PRO A 83 7.07 -34.72 -13.41
N ALA A 84 6.89 -33.86 -14.41
CA ALA A 84 7.96 -33.22 -15.17
C ALA A 84 7.79 -31.69 -15.32
N ASN A 85 6.85 -31.06 -14.60
CA ASN A 85 6.47 -29.66 -14.80
C ASN A 85 6.40 -28.93 -13.43
N PRO A 86 7.00 -27.74 -13.26
CA PRO A 86 6.91 -26.96 -12.03
C PRO A 86 5.51 -26.39 -11.74
N VAL A 87 4.55 -26.48 -12.67
CA VAL A 87 3.15 -26.09 -12.45
C VAL A 87 2.40 -27.19 -11.70
N THR A 88 1.86 -26.84 -10.53
CA THR A 88 0.88 -27.65 -9.81
C THR A 88 -0.52 -27.11 -10.08
N HIS A 89 -1.44 -28.00 -10.43
CA HIS A 89 -2.85 -27.68 -10.66
C HIS A 89 -3.63 -27.82 -9.35
N VAL A 90 -4.36 -26.78 -8.96
CA VAL A 90 -5.26 -26.81 -7.80
C VAL A 90 -6.69 -26.54 -8.26
N SER A 91 -7.59 -27.49 -7.99
CA SER A 91 -9.02 -27.35 -8.21
C SER A 91 -9.72 -27.10 -6.88
N ILE A 92 -10.48 -26.01 -6.78
CA ILE A 92 -11.29 -25.66 -5.61
C ILE A 92 -12.76 -25.68 -6.06
N VAL A 93 -13.55 -26.55 -5.45
CA VAL A 93 -14.97 -26.74 -5.79
C VAL A 93 -15.86 -26.16 -4.71
N MET A 94 -16.87 -25.39 -5.11
CA MET A 94 -17.80 -24.71 -4.21
C MET A 94 -19.22 -24.70 -4.79
N GLU A 95 -20.22 -24.30 -4.01
CA GLU A 95 -21.61 -24.22 -4.49
C GLU A 95 -21.75 -23.19 -5.64
N TYR A 96 -22.56 -23.51 -6.66
CA TYR A 96 -22.95 -22.54 -7.68
C TYR A 96 -23.99 -21.56 -7.13
N ILE A 97 -23.56 -20.31 -6.94
CA ILE A 97 -24.42 -19.18 -6.56
C ILE A 97 -25.01 -18.53 -7.82
N GLU A 98 -26.34 -18.42 -7.88
CA GLU A 98 -27.01 -17.69 -8.96
C GLU A 98 -27.09 -16.20 -8.60
N GLY A 99 -26.35 -15.36 -9.32
CA GLY A 99 -26.11 -13.98 -8.87
C GLY A 99 -25.17 -13.18 -9.76
N GLN A 100 -24.64 -12.10 -9.18
CA GLN A 100 -23.55 -11.31 -9.77
C GLN A 100 -22.45 -11.06 -8.73
N ILE A 101 -21.21 -10.81 -9.16
CA ILE A 101 -20.14 -10.33 -8.27
C ILE A 101 -20.35 -8.85 -7.91
N LEU A 102 -19.99 -8.46 -6.68
CA LEU A 102 -20.14 -7.08 -6.19
C LEU A 102 -19.39 -6.06 -7.07
N SER A 103 -18.30 -6.46 -7.73
CA SER A 103 -17.59 -5.59 -8.70
C SER A 103 -18.48 -5.12 -9.85
N ASN A 104 -19.51 -5.88 -10.25
CA ASN A 104 -20.45 -5.47 -11.30
C ASN A 104 -21.42 -4.40 -10.78
N TYR A 105 -21.88 -4.54 -9.53
CA TYR A 105 -22.70 -3.55 -8.84
C TYR A 105 -21.91 -2.25 -8.60
N ILE A 106 -20.67 -2.35 -8.12
CA ILE A 106 -19.76 -1.20 -7.97
C ILE A 106 -19.43 -0.55 -9.32
N HIS A 107 -19.28 -1.32 -10.40
CA HIS A 107 -19.15 -0.74 -11.74
C HIS A 107 -20.41 0.05 -12.15
N ALA A 108 -21.61 -0.44 -11.83
CA ALA A 108 -22.84 0.32 -12.08
C ALA A 108 -22.93 1.61 -11.25
N ILE A 109 -22.45 1.62 -9.99
CA ILE A 109 -22.30 2.85 -9.20
C ILE A 109 -21.36 3.83 -9.91
N ARG A 110 -20.15 3.40 -10.30
CA ARG A 110 -19.16 4.23 -11.03
C ARG A 110 -19.73 4.85 -12.32
N GLN A 111 -20.53 4.10 -13.08
CA GLN A 111 -21.11 4.57 -14.35
C GLN A 111 -22.30 5.53 -14.18
N THR A 112 -23.04 5.42 -13.08
CA THR A 112 -24.29 6.19 -12.87
C THR A 112 -24.16 7.34 -11.87
N GLY A 113 -23.15 7.31 -11.01
CA GLY A 113 -23.03 8.21 -9.85
C GLY A 113 -24.03 7.93 -8.73
N ASN A 114 -24.86 6.89 -8.85
CA ASN A 114 -25.88 6.54 -7.85
C ASN A 114 -25.24 5.80 -6.67
N ILE A 115 -24.79 6.56 -5.67
CA ILE A 115 -24.33 6.03 -4.38
C ILE A 115 -25.49 5.28 -3.69
N PRO A 116 -25.29 4.03 -3.22
CA PRO A 116 -26.32 3.27 -2.51
C PRO A 116 -26.77 3.96 -1.22
N SER A 117 -28.00 3.65 -0.78
CA SER A 117 -28.49 4.14 0.51
C SER A 117 -27.75 3.51 1.69
N VAL A 118 -27.77 4.19 2.85
CA VAL A 118 -27.23 3.69 4.13
C VAL A 118 -27.72 2.28 4.46
N HIS A 119 -28.98 1.97 4.16
CA HIS A 119 -29.60 0.66 4.38
C HIS A 119 -29.04 -0.42 3.43
N GLU A 120 -28.79 -0.09 2.17
CA GLU A 120 -28.17 -1.01 1.20
C GLU A 120 -26.69 -1.26 1.53
N ILE A 121 -25.96 -0.22 1.95
CA ILE A 121 -24.57 -0.35 2.45
C ILE A 121 -24.53 -1.26 3.68
N ALA A 122 -25.48 -1.13 4.61
CA ALA A 122 -25.60 -2.01 5.76
C ALA A 122 -25.87 -3.48 5.37
N ARG A 123 -26.88 -3.71 4.51
CA ARG A 123 -27.24 -5.05 4.01
C ARG A 123 -26.11 -5.73 3.23
N LEU A 124 -25.22 -4.96 2.61
CA LEU A 124 -23.98 -5.47 2.05
C LEU A 124 -22.92 -5.76 3.12
N MET A 125 -22.54 -4.77 3.91
CA MET A 125 -21.29 -4.83 4.70
C MET A 125 -21.42 -5.56 6.04
N ILE A 126 -22.55 -5.44 6.75
CA ILE A 126 -22.70 -6.06 8.08
C ILE A 126 -22.65 -7.60 8.00
N PRO A 127 -23.32 -8.27 7.04
CA PRO A 127 -23.15 -9.71 6.77
C PRO A 127 -21.72 -10.13 6.42
N LEU A 128 -21.01 -9.31 5.63
CA LEU A 128 -19.63 -9.60 5.19
C LEU A 128 -18.63 -9.48 6.35
N ILE A 129 -18.73 -8.43 7.18
CA ILE A 129 -17.86 -8.26 8.35
C ILE A 129 -18.13 -9.39 9.36
N SER A 130 -19.39 -9.81 9.54
CA SER A 130 -19.75 -10.97 10.37
C SER A 130 -19.13 -12.29 9.85
N ALA A 131 -19.05 -12.46 8.54
CA ALA A 131 -18.44 -13.63 7.92
C ALA A 131 -16.91 -13.68 8.11
N VAL A 132 -16.25 -12.53 8.02
CA VAL A 132 -14.81 -12.41 8.31
C VAL A 132 -14.52 -12.68 9.78
N ASP A 133 -15.33 -12.15 10.69
CA ASP A 133 -15.15 -12.42 12.13
C ASP A 133 -15.30 -13.91 12.45
N TYR A 134 -16.35 -14.57 11.92
CA TYR A 134 -16.51 -16.02 12.04
C TYR A 134 -15.31 -16.80 11.48
N ALA A 135 -14.81 -16.45 10.28
CA ALA A 135 -13.68 -17.14 9.68
C ALA A 135 -12.40 -16.99 10.53
N TYR A 136 -12.17 -15.78 11.06
CA TYR A 136 -11.05 -15.51 11.95
C TYR A 136 -11.15 -16.28 13.28
N GLN A 137 -12.35 -16.41 13.85
CA GLN A 137 -12.60 -17.28 15.02
C GLN A 137 -12.29 -18.77 14.73
N GLN A 138 -12.41 -19.21 13.48
CA GLN A 138 -11.98 -20.56 13.04
C GLN A 138 -10.48 -20.64 12.64
N GLY A 139 -9.70 -19.57 12.88
CA GLY A 139 -8.27 -19.51 12.54
C GLY A 139 -7.97 -19.32 11.05
N VAL A 140 -8.95 -18.86 10.26
CA VAL A 140 -8.84 -18.62 8.82
C VAL A 140 -8.91 -17.12 8.52
N ILE A 141 -7.85 -16.61 7.88
CA ILE A 141 -7.80 -15.27 7.27
C ILE A 141 -8.24 -15.42 5.80
N HIS A 142 -8.95 -14.44 5.25
CA HIS A 142 -9.35 -14.47 3.84
C HIS A 142 -8.21 -13.99 2.93
N GLY A 143 -7.50 -12.92 3.32
CA GLY A 143 -6.27 -12.43 2.67
C GLY A 143 -6.45 -11.87 1.26
N ALA A 144 -7.68 -11.83 0.75
CA ALA A 144 -7.96 -11.59 -0.66
C ALA A 144 -9.31 -10.89 -0.89
N ILE A 145 -9.85 -10.23 0.14
CA ILE A 145 -11.17 -9.57 0.09
C ILE A 145 -11.15 -8.43 -0.93
N ARG A 146 -12.11 -8.48 -1.84
CA ARG A 146 -12.34 -7.47 -2.89
C ARG A 146 -13.73 -7.66 -3.51
N PRO A 147 -14.27 -6.70 -4.28
CA PRO A 147 -15.60 -6.85 -4.87
C PRO A 147 -15.76 -8.03 -5.86
N SER A 148 -14.66 -8.55 -6.41
CA SER A 148 -14.65 -9.79 -7.20
C SER A 148 -14.64 -11.08 -6.34
N SER A 149 -14.44 -10.98 -5.02
CA SER A 149 -14.53 -12.08 -4.05
C SER A 149 -15.87 -12.13 -3.27
N ILE A 150 -16.85 -11.33 -3.69
CA ILE A 150 -18.19 -11.24 -3.07
C ILE A 150 -19.25 -11.52 -4.14
N MET A 151 -20.06 -12.56 -3.92
CA MET A 151 -21.25 -12.86 -4.72
C MET A 151 -22.50 -12.25 -4.08
N LEU A 152 -23.39 -11.70 -4.91
CA LEU A 152 -24.73 -11.27 -4.55
C LEU A 152 -25.72 -12.35 -5.01
N ASP A 153 -26.16 -13.20 -4.08
CA ASP A 153 -27.03 -14.35 -4.31
C ASP A 153 -28.49 -13.91 -4.50
N LYS A 154 -29.06 -14.16 -5.68
CA LYS A 154 -30.43 -13.77 -6.02
C LYS A 154 -31.49 -14.69 -5.40
N ARG A 155 -31.09 -15.87 -4.92
CA ARG A 155 -32.03 -16.90 -4.46
C ARG A 155 -32.72 -16.45 -3.17
N GLY A 156 -34.00 -16.09 -3.28
CA GLY A 156 -34.82 -15.61 -2.16
C GLY A 156 -34.70 -14.12 -1.84
N SER A 157 -34.01 -13.32 -2.68
CA SER A 157 -33.88 -11.87 -2.49
C SER A 157 -34.71 -11.08 -3.51
N THR A 158 -35.44 -10.07 -3.02
CA THR A 158 -36.18 -9.08 -3.84
C THR A 158 -35.52 -7.69 -3.81
N ASP A 159 -34.27 -7.59 -3.36
CA ASP A 159 -33.63 -6.32 -3.03
C ASP A 159 -33.05 -5.57 -4.25
N THR A 160 -33.02 -4.25 -4.18
CA THR A 160 -32.44 -3.33 -5.17
C THR A 160 -30.95 -3.55 -5.43
N ILE A 161 -30.19 -4.07 -4.45
CA ILE A 161 -28.78 -4.47 -4.61
C ILE A 161 -28.61 -5.72 -5.51
N GLY A 162 -29.69 -6.47 -5.77
CA GLY A 162 -29.68 -7.61 -6.68
C GLY A 162 -29.12 -8.91 -6.09
N GLY A 163 -29.10 -9.07 -4.76
CA GLY A 163 -28.83 -10.33 -4.07
C GLY A 163 -28.20 -10.19 -2.67
N THR A 164 -28.30 -11.24 -1.86
CA THR A 164 -27.68 -11.33 -0.53
C THR A 164 -26.17 -11.58 -0.64
N PRO A 165 -25.31 -10.85 0.07
CA PRO A 165 -23.85 -11.00 -0.03
C PRO A 165 -23.33 -12.33 0.54
N LYS A 166 -22.39 -12.97 -0.16
CA LYS A 166 -21.63 -14.15 0.27
C LYS A 166 -20.17 -14.05 -0.16
N LEU A 167 -19.23 -14.35 0.75
CA LEU A 167 -17.79 -14.42 0.45
C LEU A 167 -17.42 -15.70 -0.30
N ILE A 168 -16.50 -15.58 -1.27
CA ILE A 168 -15.87 -16.66 -2.04
C ILE A 168 -14.34 -16.48 -2.07
N GLY A 169 -13.58 -17.55 -2.30
CA GLY A 169 -12.13 -17.44 -2.58
C GLY A 169 -11.21 -17.46 -1.35
N PHE A 170 -11.70 -17.91 -0.19
CA PHE A 170 -10.87 -18.21 0.97
C PHE A 170 -9.67 -19.08 0.59
N GLY A 171 -8.47 -18.66 0.99
CA GLY A 171 -7.22 -19.35 0.72
C GLY A 171 -6.63 -19.18 -0.69
N THR A 172 -7.25 -18.44 -1.61
CA THR A 172 -6.66 -18.21 -2.95
C THR A 172 -5.47 -17.25 -2.95
N SER A 173 -5.31 -16.41 -1.91
CA SER A 173 -4.12 -15.56 -1.69
C SER A 173 -2.83 -16.38 -1.67
N MET A 174 -2.83 -17.51 -0.95
CA MET A 174 -1.69 -18.42 -0.84
C MET A 174 -1.21 -18.99 -2.19
N LEU A 175 -2.03 -18.92 -3.24
CA LEU A 175 -1.81 -19.53 -4.56
C LEU A 175 -1.67 -18.49 -5.70
N GLN A 176 -1.77 -17.19 -5.41
CA GLN A 176 -1.75 -16.12 -6.41
C GLN A 176 -0.63 -15.10 -6.10
N PRO A 177 0.38 -14.92 -6.97
CA PRO A 177 1.39 -13.89 -6.76
C PRO A 177 0.79 -12.49 -6.91
N LEU A 178 1.09 -11.58 -5.99
CA LEU A 178 0.50 -10.23 -5.95
C LEU A 178 0.61 -9.46 -7.27
N LEU A 179 1.78 -9.53 -7.92
CA LEU A 179 2.07 -8.86 -9.20
C LEU A 179 1.30 -9.45 -10.40
N THR A 180 0.52 -10.52 -10.22
CA THR A 180 -0.38 -11.09 -11.25
C THR A 180 -1.84 -10.67 -11.07
N LEU A 181 -2.16 -9.87 -10.04
CA LEU A 181 -3.50 -9.36 -9.84
C LEU A 181 -3.85 -8.29 -10.90
N PRO A 182 -5.09 -8.28 -11.44
CA PRO A 182 -5.57 -7.16 -12.24
C PRO A 182 -5.49 -5.83 -11.46
N LEU A 183 -5.23 -4.73 -12.16
CA LEU A 183 -5.17 -3.38 -11.56
C LEU A 183 -6.39 -3.05 -10.68
N ASN A 184 -7.59 -3.49 -11.12
CA ASN A 184 -8.84 -3.29 -10.37
C ASN A 184 -8.91 -4.07 -9.05
N ASP A 185 -8.23 -5.21 -8.93
CA ASP A 185 -8.19 -6.02 -7.71
C ASP A 185 -7.22 -5.43 -6.67
N LEU A 186 -6.26 -4.59 -7.09
CA LEU A 186 -5.26 -3.96 -6.22
C LEU A 186 -5.80 -2.75 -5.44
N TYR A 187 -6.94 -2.18 -5.80
CA TYR A 187 -7.55 -1.02 -5.11
C TYR A 187 -8.02 -1.30 -3.65
N TYR A 188 -7.88 -2.53 -3.16
CA TYR A 188 -8.32 -2.97 -1.83
C TYR A 188 -7.17 -3.61 -1.01
N ILE A 189 -5.94 -3.58 -1.54
CA ILE A 189 -4.77 -4.24 -0.93
C ILE A 189 -4.41 -3.60 0.42
N ALA A 190 -4.10 -4.42 1.43
CA ALA A 190 -3.61 -3.88 2.69
C ALA A 190 -2.16 -3.36 2.57
N PRO A 191 -1.77 -2.28 3.26
CA PRO A 191 -0.41 -1.71 3.23
C PRO A 191 0.68 -2.74 3.53
N GLU A 192 0.41 -3.67 4.46
CA GLU A 192 1.32 -4.76 4.81
C GLU A 192 1.45 -5.81 3.68
N GLN A 193 0.38 -6.13 2.96
CA GLN A 193 0.42 -7.02 1.78
C GLN A 193 1.14 -6.35 0.61
N ALA A 194 0.92 -5.04 0.42
CA ALA A 194 1.65 -4.21 -0.54
C ALA A 194 3.16 -4.19 -0.26
N GLN A 195 3.56 -4.31 1.01
CA GLN A 195 4.95 -4.45 1.47
C GLN A 195 5.45 -5.92 1.46
N GLY A 196 4.66 -6.90 1.01
CA GLY A 196 5.03 -8.32 0.98
C GLY A 196 5.12 -9.00 2.37
N LYS A 197 4.53 -8.40 3.41
CA LYS A 197 4.41 -9.01 4.74
C LYS A 197 3.26 -10.03 4.76
N GLU A 198 3.23 -10.89 5.79
CA GLU A 198 2.12 -11.84 5.94
C GLU A 198 0.79 -11.14 6.26
N GLU A 199 -0.24 -11.54 5.52
CA GLU A 199 -1.62 -11.10 5.69
C GLU A 199 -2.24 -11.61 6.99
N ASN A 200 -3.09 -10.79 7.60
CA ASN A 200 -3.72 -11.09 8.88
C ASN A 200 -5.12 -10.45 8.97
N ALA A 201 -5.81 -10.58 10.11
CA ALA A 201 -7.16 -10.04 10.29
C ALA A 201 -7.26 -8.52 10.05
N GLN A 202 -6.18 -7.76 10.30
CA GLN A 202 -6.14 -6.33 10.01
C GLN A 202 -6.09 -6.03 8.51
N SER A 203 -5.58 -6.96 7.71
CA SER A 203 -5.56 -6.86 6.24
C SER A 203 -6.97 -7.03 5.68
N ASP A 204 -7.73 -8.00 6.20
CA ASP A 204 -9.14 -8.20 5.83
C ASP A 204 -10.02 -7.00 6.28
N ILE A 205 -9.78 -6.44 7.47
CA ILE A 205 -10.44 -5.21 7.97
C ILE A 205 -10.14 -4.01 7.07
N TYR A 206 -8.89 -3.87 6.61
CA TYR A 206 -8.50 -2.81 5.69
C TYR A 206 -9.22 -2.94 4.34
N ALA A 207 -9.25 -4.14 3.77
CA ALA A 207 -9.93 -4.42 2.51
C ALA A 207 -11.46 -4.17 2.59
N LEU A 208 -12.10 -4.58 3.69
CA LEU A 208 -13.49 -4.23 4.00
C LEU A 208 -13.68 -2.71 4.11
N GLY A 209 -12.71 -2.00 4.69
CA GLY A 209 -12.67 -0.53 4.76
C GLY A 209 -12.57 0.14 3.39
N ALA A 210 -11.78 -0.42 2.47
CA ALA A 210 -11.65 0.07 1.10
C ALA A 210 -12.94 -0.15 0.26
N ILE A 211 -13.61 -1.30 0.45
CA ILE A 211 -14.92 -1.55 -0.16
C ILE A 211 -15.99 -0.60 0.43
N LEU A 212 -16.01 -0.40 1.75
CA LEU A 212 -16.93 0.53 2.40
C LEU A 212 -16.71 1.98 1.93
N TYR A 213 -15.45 2.41 1.80
CA TYR A 213 -15.09 3.70 1.21
C TYR A 213 -15.74 3.85 -0.16
N GLU A 214 -15.52 2.89 -1.06
CA GLU A 214 -16.02 2.98 -2.43
C GLU A 214 -17.55 2.94 -2.53
N LEU A 215 -18.21 2.11 -1.72
CA LEU A 215 -19.67 2.12 -1.61
C LEU A 215 -20.22 3.47 -1.11
N CYS A 216 -19.43 4.27 -0.38
CA CYS A 216 -19.82 5.57 0.13
C CYS A 216 -19.49 6.76 -0.79
N THR A 217 -18.48 6.64 -1.66
CA THR A 217 -17.95 7.74 -2.50
C THR A 217 -18.11 7.53 -4.00
N GLY A 218 -18.34 6.30 -4.45
CA GLY A 218 -18.35 5.91 -5.87
C GLY A 218 -16.96 5.71 -6.48
N THR A 219 -15.87 5.83 -5.69
CA THR A 219 -14.49 5.59 -6.13
C THR A 219 -13.68 4.88 -5.04
N PRO A 220 -12.70 4.01 -5.39
CA PRO A 220 -11.80 3.43 -4.40
C PRO A 220 -10.93 4.50 -3.72
N PRO A 221 -10.35 4.22 -2.54
CA PRO A 221 -9.54 5.18 -1.80
C PRO A 221 -8.26 5.62 -2.52
N TYR A 222 -7.78 4.82 -3.48
CA TYR A 222 -6.57 5.04 -4.26
C TYR A 222 -6.78 4.64 -5.73
N GLN A 223 -6.14 5.33 -6.65
CA GLN A 223 -6.25 5.11 -8.11
C GLN A 223 -4.94 5.46 -8.80
N GLY A 224 -4.55 4.67 -9.81
CA GLY A 224 -3.34 4.93 -10.60
C GLY A 224 -3.40 4.24 -11.96
N GLU A 225 -2.59 4.72 -12.91
CA GLU A 225 -2.48 4.15 -14.25
C GLU A 225 -1.86 2.73 -14.25
N THR A 226 -1.20 2.32 -13.15
CA THR A 226 -0.41 1.07 -13.07
C THR A 226 -0.55 0.36 -11.72
N PRO A 227 -0.32 -0.97 -11.67
CA PRO A 227 -0.26 -1.75 -10.43
C PRO A 227 0.68 -1.15 -9.38
N THR A 228 1.87 -0.74 -9.83
CA THR A 228 2.92 -0.18 -8.98
C THR A 228 2.50 1.13 -8.30
N ALA A 229 1.80 2.01 -9.03
CA ALA A 229 1.31 3.27 -8.47
C ALA A 229 0.20 3.07 -7.42
N VAL A 230 -0.73 2.14 -7.66
CA VAL A 230 -1.77 1.78 -6.68
C VAL A 230 -1.16 1.19 -5.42
N ILE A 231 -0.27 0.20 -5.55
CA ILE A 231 0.47 -0.41 -4.44
C ILE A 231 1.19 0.65 -3.60
N MET A 232 1.89 1.60 -4.24
CA MET A 232 2.60 2.67 -3.51
C MET A 232 1.68 3.70 -2.85
N GLN A 233 0.50 3.99 -3.40
CA GLN A 233 -0.51 4.81 -2.72
C GLN A 233 -1.07 4.10 -1.48
N HIS A 234 -1.38 2.80 -1.59
CA HIS A 234 -1.79 1.98 -0.45
C HIS A 234 -0.72 1.93 0.65
N ILE A 235 0.57 1.97 0.32
CA ILE A 235 1.65 2.09 1.32
C ILE A 235 1.74 3.51 1.91
N ASN A 236 1.92 4.54 1.08
CA ASN A 236 2.44 5.84 1.52
C ASN A 236 1.39 6.96 1.63
N ALA A 237 0.43 7.04 0.72
CA ALA A 237 -0.45 8.21 0.59
C ALA A 237 -1.64 8.16 1.56
N ALA A 238 -2.00 9.28 2.20
CA ALA A 238 -3.27 9.36 2.94
C ALA A 238 -4.47 9.21 1.96
N PRO A 239 -5.56 8.52 2.35
CA PRO A 239 -6.76 8.47 1.52
C PRO A 239 -7.46 9.84 1.55
N THR A 240 -8.10 10.22 0.44
CA THR A 240 -8.92 11.44 0.42
C THR A 240 -10.06 11.30 1.45
N PRO A 241 -10.31 12.27 2.35
CA PRO A 241 -11.39 12.14 3.32
C PRO A 241 -12.76 11.95 2.60
N PRO A 242 -13.52 10.88 2.90
CA PRO A 242 -14.76 10.54 2.17
C PRO A 242 -15.76 11.69 2.02
N THR A 243 -15.84 12.57 3.03
CA THR A 243 -16.70 13.77 3.03
C THR A 243 -16.36 14.80 1.96
N ARG A 244 -15.14 14.79 1.38
CA ARG A 244 -14.79 15.63 0.23
C ARG A 244 -15.42 15.12 -1.08
N LEU A 245 -15.70 13.82 -1.17
CA LEU A 245 -16.29 13.18 -2.35
C LEU A 245 -17.82 13.03 -2.21
N ASN A 246 -18.28 12.69 -1.01
CA ASN A 246 -19.69 12.65 -0.65
C ASN A 246 -19.95 13.53 0.60
N PRO A 247 -20.28 14.82 0.43
CA PRO A 247 -20.58 15.73 1.53
C PRO A 247 -21.84 15.39 2.35
N ARG A 248 -22.61 14.35 1.98
CA ARG A 248 -23.76 13.84 2.74
C ARG A 248 -23.39 12.69 3.68
N LEU A 249 -22.12 12.26 3.70
CA LEU A 249 -21.68 11.13 4.51
C LEU A 249 -21.61 11.50 6.00
N LEU A 250 -22.09 10.62 6.86
CA LEU A 250 -22.11 10.84 8.31
C LEU A 250 -20.67 10.89 8.88
N PRO A 251 -20.36 11.78 9.85
CA PRO A 251 -19.05 11.83 10.50
C PRO A 251 -18.63 10.49 11.13
N GLU A 252 -19.57 9.77 11.74
CA GLU A 252 -19.35 8.48 12.39
C GLU A 252 -18.95 7.41 11.37
N LEU A 253 -19.62 7.39 10.22
CA LEU A 253 -19.32 6.48 9.11
C LEU A 253 -17.97 6.80 8.48
N THR A 254 -17.66 8.09 8.35
CA THR A 254 -16.34 8.59 7.92
C THR A 254 -15.25 8.11 8.87
N ALA A 255 -15.47 8.17 10.19
CA ALA A 255 -14.52 7.67 11.19
C ALA A 255 -14.31 6.14 11.11
N VAL A 256 -15.36 5.35 10.85
CA VAL A 256 -15.24 3.90 10.61
C VAL A 256 -14.39 3.60 9.37
N ILE A 257 -14.63 4.31 8.27
CA ILE A 257 -13.87 4.17 7.02
C ILE A 257 -12.39 4.54 7.25
N MET A 258 -12.12 5.74 7.76
CA MET A 258 -10.76 6.24 7.93
C MET A 258 -9.94 5.40 8.92
N ARG A 259 -10.55 4.91 10.00
CA ARG A 259 -9.88 4.00 10.94
C ARG A 259 -9.54 2.65 10.30
N SER A 260 -10.44 2.11 9.47
CA SER A 260 -10.20 0.85 8.76
C SER A 260 -9.06 0.99 7.74
N LEU A 261 -8.95 2.16 7.11
CA LEU A 261 -7.91 2.51 6.13
C LEU A 261 -6.59 3.02 6.74
N SER A 262 -6.39 2.91 8.06
CA SER A 262 -5.12 3.29 8.70
C SER A 262 -3.93 2.52 8.11
N LYS A 263 -2.81 3.21 7.87
CA LYS A 263 -1.58 2.59 7.38
C LYS A 263 -1.04 1.57 8.37
N ASP A 264 -0.89 1.98 9.63
CA ASP A 264 -0.56 1.07 10.74
C ASP A 264 -1.73 0.11 11.03
N PRO A 265 -1.51 -1.23 11.01
CA PRO A 265 -2.48 -2.23 11.43
C PRO A 265 -2.94 -2.11 12.89
N ALA A 266 -2.11 -1.62 13.81
CA ALA A 266 -2.48 -1.55 15.24
C ALA A 266 -3.52 -0.45 15.52
N ALA A 267 -3.48 0.66 14.78
CA ALA A 267 -4.46 1.75 14.84
C ALA A 267 -5.84 1.42 14.23
N ARG A 268 -6.00 0.30 13.50
CA ARG A 268 -7.28 -0.16 12.92
C ARG A 268 -8.24 -0.69 14.00
N PHE A 269 -9.27 -1.44 13.62
CA PHE A 269 -10.17 -2.10 14.59
C PHE A 269 -9.54 -3.40 15.10
N SER A 270 -9.57 -3.65 16.40
CA SER A 270 -8.90 -4.83 17.00
C SER A 270 -9.38 -6.18 16.44
N ASN A 271 -10.62 -6.26 15.96
CA ASN A 271 -11.20 -7.38 15.24
C ASN A 271 -12.40 -6.92 14.38
N ALA A 272 -12.93 -7.83 13.57
CA ALA A 272 -14.06 -7.54 12.68
C ALA A 272 -15.36 -7.28 13.46
N ALA A 273 -15.61 -7.96 14.59
CA ALA A 273 -16.74 -7.66 15.46
C ALA A 273 -16.74 -6.20 15.98
N ALA A 274 -15.57 -5.63 16.31
CA ALA A 274 -15.43 -4.24 16.71
C ALA A 274 -15.71 -3.26 15.55
N MET A 275 -15.25 -3.58 14.33
CA MET A 275 -15.61 -2.84 13.12
C MET A 275 -17.12 -2.89 12.85
N ASN A 276 -17.74 -4.07 12.98
CA ASN A 276 -19.17 -4.28 12.73
C ASN A 276 -20.03 -3.49 13.72
N THR A 277 -19.66 -3.53 15.01
CA THR A 277 -20.31 -2.77 16.09
C THR A 277 -20.17 -1.26 15.88
N ALA A 278 -19.04 -0.79 15.35
CA ALA A 278 -18.86 0.62 15.02
C ALA A 278 -19.68 1.03 13.78
N LEU A 279 -19.73 0.18 12.74
CA LEU A 279 -20.53 0.41 11.54
C LEU A 279 -22.03 0.44 11.84
N ALA A 280 -22.58 -0.56 12.52
CA ALA A 280 -24.01 -0.61 12.85
C ALA A 280 -24.46 0.64 13.63
N ARG A 281 -23.63 1.13 14.57
CA ARG A 281 -23.87 2.40 15.28
C ARG A 281 -23.80 3.60 14.34
N ALA A 282 -22.78 3.68 13.48
CA ALA A 282 -22.61 4.78 12.52
C ALA A 282 -23.72 4.88 11.47
N LEU A 283 -24.44 3.78 11.23
CA LEU A 283 -25.60 3.73 10.33
C LEU A 283 -26.96 3.86 11.08
N ASN A 284 -26.95 4.04 12.41
CA ASN A 284 -28.12 4.08 13.29
C ASN A 284 -29.04 2.84 13.19
N ILE A 285 -28.47 1.64 13.06
CA ILE A 285 -29.22 0.39 12.91
C ILE A 285 -29.29 -0.36 14.24
N SER A 286 -30.49 -0.75 14.65
CA SER A 286 -30.72 -1.46 15.91
C SER A 286 -30.30 -2.93 15.79
N SER A 287 -29.85 -3.53 16.89
CA SER A 287 -29.54 -4.96 16.94
C SER A 287 -30.74 -5.87 16.62
N GLN A 288 -31.96 -5.36 16.77
CA GLN A 288 -33.22 -6.05 16.43
C GLN A 288 -33.53 -6.02 14.92
N ASP A 289 -33.17 -4.95 14.22
CA ASP A 289 -33.37 -4.81 12.78
C ASP A 289 -32.52 -5.86 12.04
N LEU A 290 -31.24 -5.99 12.45
CA LEU A 290 -30.29 -6.97 11.91
C LEU A 290 -30.71 -8.43 12.15
N ALA A 291 -31.42 -8.72 13.24
CA ALA A 291 -31.92 -10.06 13.51
C ALA A 291 -33.13 -10.44 12.63
N SER A 292 -33.89 -9.44 12.16
CA SER A 292 -35.16 -9.66 11.47
C SER A 292 -34.97 -10.22 10.05
N ASP A 293 -33.99 -9.73 9.30
CA ASP A 293 -33.64 -10.25 7.95
C ASP A 293 -32.98 -11.65 8.00
N VAL A 294 -32.46 -12.08 9.15
CA VAL A 294 -31.88 -13.43 9.35
C VAL A 294 -32.96 -14.48 9.67
N ALA A 295 -34.04 -14.08 10.35
CA ALA A 295 -35.17 -14.95 10.67
C ALA A 295 -36.00 -15.31 9.42
N THR A 296 -36.21 -14.37 8.50
CA THR A 296 -36.97 -14.59 7.26
C THR A 296 -36.23 -15.48 6.26
N SER A 297 -34.89 -15.42 6.22
CA SER A 297 -34.05 -16.18 5.30
C SER A 297 -33.74 -17.62 5.75
N SER A 298 -34.12 -18.02 6.97
CA SER A 298 -33.85 -19.35 7.53
C SER A 298 -35.06 -20.31 7.55
N GLY A 299 -36.27 -19.85 7.23
CA GLY A 299 -37.51 -20.65 7.22
C GLY A 299 -37.66 -21.69 6.08
N GLY A 300 -36.55 -22.15 5.49
CA GLY A 300 -36.53 -22.88 4.21
C GLY A 300 -36.40 -24.41 4.27
N LEU A 301 -36.25 -25.04 5.44
CA LEU A 301 -36.15 -26.51 5.57
C LEU A 301 -37.00 -27.03 6.75
N ALA A 302 -38.30 -27.21 6.50
CA ALA A 302 -39.18 -28.05 7.32
C ALA A 302 -39.47 -29.36 6.58
N THR A 303 -39.24 -30.50 7.25
CA THR A 303 -39.37 -31.83 6.66
C THR A 303 -40.82 -32.31 6.59
N ASN A 304 -41.36 -32.52 5.38
CA ASN A 304 -42.65 -33.18 5.19
C ASN A 304 -42.53 -34.71 5.37
N SER A 305 -42.90 -35.21 6.55
CA SER A 305 -43.06 -36.65 6.83
C SER A 305 -44.47 -36.96 7.35
N ALA A 306 -45.32 -37.49 6.45
CA ALA A 306 -46.62 -38.15 6.64
C ALA A 306 -47.43 -37.94 7.96
N GLY A 307 -48.64 -37.39 7.83
CA GLY A 307 -49.73 -37.50 8.80
C GLY A 307 -51.08 -37.64 8.09
N LEU A 308 -51.81 -38.72 8.34
CA LEU A 308 -53.14 -39.00 7.74
C LEU A 308 -54.26 -38.59 8.70
N GLY A 309 -55.28 -37.86 8.22
CA GLY A 309 -56.45 -37.49 9.03
C GLY A 309 -57.62 -36.89 8.26
N ARG A 310 -58.84 -37.29 8.64
CA ARG A 310 -60.14 -36.66 8.27
C ARG A 310 -60.23 -35.23 8.83
N GLY A 311 -61.09 -34.31 8.36
CA GLY A 311 -62.14 -34.38 7.33
C GLY A 311 -63.25 -33.34 7.58
N ASP A 312 -64.24 -33.26 6.68
CA ASP A 312 -65.54 -32.56 6.78
C ASP A 312 -65.59 -31.00 6.73
N GLY A 313 -66.64 -30.45 6.09
CA GLY A 313 -67.12 -29.04 6.14
C GLY A 313 -66.26 -27.98 5.40
N ALA A 314 -66.56 -27.43 4.22
CA ALA A 314 -67.80 -26.99 3.54
C ALA A 314 -68.24 -25.53 3.86
N ASP A 315 -68.59 -24.81 2.78
CA ASP A 315 -68.97 -23.39 2.66
C ASP A 315 -67.90 -22.34 3.09
N GLU A 316 -67.76 -21.17 2.46
CA GLU A 316 -68.66 -20.45 1.53
C GLU A 316 -67.95 -20.01 0.22
N MET A 317 -68.69 -19.58 -0.80
CA MET A 317 -68.22 -19.32 -2.19
C MET A 317 -68.43 -17.85 -2.66
N LEU A 318 -68.04 -17.56 -3.91
CA LEU A 318 -68.42 -16.41 -4.78
C LEU A 318 -67.58 -15.13 -4.57
N ASN A 319 -66.68 -14.75 -5.51
CA ASN A 319 -66.87 -14.02 -6.79
C ASN A 319 -66.44 -12.54 -6.66
N HIS A 320 -65.99 -11.79 -7.67
CA HIS A 320 -65.75 -12.01 -9.12
C HIS A 320 -64.43 -11.28 -9.49
N SER A 321 -63.67 -11.64 -10.55
CA SER A 321 -63.69 -11.04 -11.91
C SER A 321 -63.73 -9.48 -11.95
N THR A 322 -62.97 -8.73 -12.77
CA THR A 322 -62.39 -9.04 -14.10
C THR A 322 -61.25 -8.07 -14.52
N HIS A 323 -60.57 -8.34 -15.64
CA HIS A 323 -59.59 -7.49 -16.36
C HIS A 323 -60.01 -6.02 -16.61
N LEU A 324 -59.05 -5.07 -16.70
CA LEU A 324 -58.53 -4.51 -17.97
C LEU A 324 -57.43 -3.44 -17.77
N SER A 325 -56.88 -2.93 -18.89
CA SER A 325 -55.62 -2.15 -18.98
C SER A 325 -55.82 -0.63 -19.18
N SER A 326 -54.69 0.09 -19.21
CA SER A 326 -54.38 1.37 -19.91
C SER A 326 -54.23 2.66 -19.07
N SER A 327 -53.32 3.51 -19.55
CA SER A 327 -52.88 4.79 -18.95
C SER A 327 -53.55 6.00 -19.62
N PRO A 328 -53.41 7.21 -19.04
CA PRO A 328 -52.99 8.35 -19.88
C PRO A 328 -52.01 9.33 -19.19
N HIS A 329 -51.47 10.28 -19.97
CA HIS A 329 -50.63 11.40 -19.55
C HIS A 329 -51.42 12.49 -18.78
N TYR A 330 -50.73 13.48 -18.16
CA TYR A 330 -50.79 14.89 -18.64
C TYR A 330 -49.70 15.84 -18.06
N GLN A 331 -49.69 17.05 -18.63
CA GLN A 331 -48.72 18.16 -18.68
C GLN A 331 -48.31 18.88 -17.37
N ALA A 332 -47.41 19.87 -17.51
CA ALA A 332 -47.01 20.88 -16.51
C ALA A 332 -47.23 22.33 -17.01
N PRO A 333 -47.33 23.34 -16.13
CA PRO A 333 -47.29 24.78 -16.46
C PRO A 333 -46.06 25.51 -15.85
N ALA A 334 -45.90 26.82 -16.15
CA ALA A 334 -44.78 27.66 -15.70
C ALA A 334 -45.23 29.10 -15.30
N GLY A 335 -44.42 29.86 -14.55
CA GLY A 335 -44.69 31.29 -14.32
C GLY A 335 -43.80 32.08 -13.33
N LEU A 336 -43.02 33.02 -13.88
CA LEU A 336 -42.78 34.41 -13.42
C LEU A 336 -41.92 34.77 -12.16
N GLN A 337 -40.73 35.31 -12.48
CA GLN A 337 -40.16 36.61 -12.03
C GLN A 337 -39.44 36.78 -10.66
N ALA A 338 -38.56 37.79 -10.64
CA ALA A 338 -37.62 38.19 -9.58
C ALA A 338 -37.44 39.73 -9.58
N PRO A 339 -36.70 40.29 -8.59
CA PRO A 339 -35.59 41.19 -8.94
C PRO A 339 -34.37 41.07 -7.97
N THR A 340 -33.28 41.86 -8.03
CA THR A 340 -32.36 42.33 -9.11
C THR A 340 -31.22 43.13 -8.44
N ALA A 341 -29.96 42.95 -8.88
CA ALA A 341 -28.72 43.76 -8.70
C ALA A 341 -27.53 42.82 -8.39
N GLU A 342 -26.47 42.60 -9.20
CA GLU A 342 -25.72 43.36 -10.24
C GLU A 342 -24.54 44.21 -9.72
N ILE A 343 -23.32 43.90 -10.21
CA ILE A 343 -22.31 44.85 -10.73
C ILE A 343 -21.15 44.09 -11.43
N ALA A 344 -20.88 44.47 -12.69
CA ALA A 344 -19.66 44.37 -13.52
C ALA A 344 -18.78 43.09 -13.62
N GLY A 345 -18.43 42.71 -14.87
CA GLY A 345 -17.30 41.83 -15.25
C GLY A 345 -16.11 42.64 -15.82
N PRO A 346 -15.52 42.35 -17.02
CA PRO A 346 -15.94 41.36 -18.05
C PRO A 346 -14.83 40.58 -18.82
N ALA A 347 -15.28 39.61 -19.63
CA ALA A 347 -14.66 39.09 -20.88
C ALA A 347 -13.34 38.25 -20.78
N ALA A 348 -13.00 37.37 -21.74
CA ALA A 348 -13.58 37.16 -23.08
C ALA A 348 -13.74 35.68 -23.54
N THR A 349 -14.91 35.42 -24.16
CA THR A 349 -15.22 34.57 -25.33
C THR A 349 -14.60 33.17 -25.53
N ARG A 350 -15.50 32.18 -25.68
CA ARG A 350 -15.28 30.80 -26.19
C ARG A 350 -15.86 30.67 -27.61
N THR A 351 -15.21 29.93 -28.51
CA THR A 351 -15.75 29.51 -29.82
C THR A 351 -16.39 28.10 -29.80
N GLN A 352 -17.19 27.78 -30.82
CA GLN A 352 -18.19 26.69 -30.79
C GLN A 352 -17.71 25.32 -31.30
N GLN A 353 -18.54 24.30 -31.06
CA GLN A 353 -18.37 22.90 -31.45
C GLN A 353 -18.82 22.61 -32.89
N THR A 354 -18.30 21.55 -33.50
CA THR A 354 -19.03 20.68 -34.45
C THR A 354 -18.69 19.19 -34.18
N PRO A 355 -19.59 18.21 -34.50
CA PRO A 355 -19.43 16.83 -34.03
C PRO A 355 -19.37 15.75 -35.13
N MET A 356 -19.16 14.48 -34.70
CA MET A 356 -19.39 13.22 -35.44
C MET A 356 -18.36 12.86 -36.55
N PRO A 357 -18.21 11.57 -36.98
CA PRO A 357 -19.20 10.47 -36.89
C PRO A 357 -18.75 9.12 -36.28
N ASN A 358 -19.77 8.26 -36.13
CA ASN A 358 -19.72 6.85 -35.72
C ASN A 358 -19.69 5.91 -36.95
N PHE A 359 -19.07 4.73 -36.86
CA PHE A 359 -19.09 3.67 -37.89
C PHE A 359 -19.02 2.27 -37.26
N ALA A 360 -19.62 1.26 -37.90
CA ALA A 360 -19.77 -0.09 -37.35
C ALA A 360 -19.70 -1.20 -38.42
N MET A 361 -19.34 -2.43 -37.99
CA MET A 361 -19.33 -3.72 -38.73
C MET A 361 -18.43 -3.80 -39.99
N GLN A 362 -17.64 -4.86 -40.20
CA GLN A 362 -18.10 -6.24 -40.44
C GLN A 362 -17.07 -7.32 -40.06
N GLN A 363 -17.52 -8.58 -40.02
CA GLN A 363 -16.67 -9.79 -40.00
C GLN A 363 -16.55 -10.38 -41.41
N GLN A 364 -15.40 -10.99 -41.75
CA GLN A 364 -15.40 -12.19 -42.61
C GLN A 364 -14.19 -13.08 -42.36
N TRP A 365 -14.36 -14.40 -42.51
CA TRP A 365 -13.29 -15.41 -42.45
C TRP A 365 -12.88 -15.84 -43.86
N SER A 366 -11.63 -16.28 -44.02
CA SER A 366 -11.24 -17.22 -45.07
C SER A 366 -10.06 -18.11 -44.59
N GLN A 367 -9.96 -19.32 -45.12
CA GLN A 367 -8.95 -20.32 -44.75
C GLN A 367 -8.09 -20.68 -45.98
N SER A 368 -6.79 -20.90 -45.79
CA SER A 368 -6.02 -21.89 -46.57
C SER A 368 -4.61 -22.18 -46.02
N MET A 369 -4.40 -23.43 -45.63
CA MET A 369 -3.14 -24.18 -45.80
C MET A 369 -3.33 -25.12 -47.03
N PRO A 370 -2.36 -25.96 -47.48
CA PRO A 370 -0.99 -26.24 -46.99
C PRO A 370 0.09 -26.26 -48.11
N MET A 371 1.37 -26.51 -47.76
CA MET A 371 2.14 -27.70 -48.24
C MET A 371 3.56 -27.81 -47.65
N VAL A 372 4.26 -28.90 -47.99
CA VAL A 372 5.53 -29.40 -47.40
C VAL A 372 6.57 -29.65 -48.50
N ALA A 373 7.88 -29.37 -48.27
CA ALA A 373 9.03 -30.25 -48.68
C ALA A 373 10.46 -29.66 -48.48
N GLN A 374 11.25 -30.31 -47.60
CA GLN A 374 12.62 -30.85 -47.80
C GLN A 374 13.84 -29.97 -48.20
N VAL A 375 15.03 -30.59 -48.09
CA VAL A 375 16.40 -30.03 -48.12
C VAL A 375 17.32 -30.90 -49.01
N PRO A 376 18.25 -30.31 -49.79
CA PRO A 376 19.69 -30.66 -49.71
C PRO A 376 20.59 -29.38 -49.70
N SER A 377 21.83 -29.28 -49.18
CA SER A 377 22.97 -30.17 -48.83
C SER A 377 24.18 -30.04 -49.79
N GLY A 378 25.35 -29.60 -49.28
CA GLY A 378 26.68 -29.57 -49.95
C GLY A 378 27.50 -28.30 -49.64
N SER A 379 28.52 -28.30 -48.76
CA SER A 379 29.95 -28.70 -48.94
C SER A 379 30.78 -27.71 -49.79
N SER A 380 31.99 -27.23 -49.40
CA SER A 380 33.16 -28.05 -49.03
C SER A 380 34.35 -27.29 -48.39
N GLN A 381 35.01 -27.91 -47.38
CA GLN A 381 36.48 -27.94 -47.09
C GLN A 381 37.23 -26.61 -46.75
N THR A 382 38.45 -26.56 -46.16
CA THR A 382 39.54 -27.54 -45.87
C THR A 382 40.05 -27.51 -44.41
N GLY A 383 40.85 -28.51 -44.00
CA GLY A 383 41.51 -28.65 -42.67
C GLY A 383 43.04 -28.44 -42.72
N PRO A 384 43.91 -29.24 -42.03
CA PRO A 384 43.71 -30.53 -41.31
C PRO A 384 44.19 -30.42 -39.81
N GLN A 385 44.75 -31.38 -39.02
CA GLN A 385 45.23 -32.78 -39.16
C GLN A 385 45.46 -33.45 -37.75
N MET A 386 45.72 -34.77 -37.70
CA MET A 386 46.46 -35.52 -36.63
C MET A 386 45.81 -35.72 -35.22
N THR A 387 46.17 -36.70 -34.35
CA THR A 387 46.83 -38.04 -34.49
C THR A 387 46.64 -38.93 -33.22
N MET A 388 46.31 -40.22 -33.43
CA MET A 388 46.63 -41.53 -32.76
C MET A 388 47.05 -41.65 -31.25
N MET A 389 46.80 -42.74 -30.47
CA MET A 389 46.02 -44.01 -30.59
C MET A 389 45.92 -44.81 -29.24
N SER A 390 44.78 -45.48 -28.95
CA SER A 390 44.50 -46.91 -28.51
C SER A 390 45.39 -47.74 -27.51
N PRO A 391 44.96 -48.94 -26.97
CA PRO A 391 43.62 -49.48 -26.54
C PRO A 391 43.56 -50.48 -25.30
N ASN A 392 42.32 -50.85 -24.86
CA ASN A 392 41.78 -52.14 -24.27
C ASN A 392 42.37 -52.95 -23.07
N SER A 393 41.49 -53.48 -22.15
CA SER A 393 41.15 -54.95 -21.98
C SER A 393 40.43 -55.44 -20.65
N THR A 394 39.17 -55.90 -20.77
CA THR A 394 38.42 -57.07 -20.15
C THR A 394 38.45 -57.59 -18.65
N SER A 395 37.23 -57.98 -18.19
CA SER A 395 36.78 -59.17 -17.37
C SER A 395 36.66 -59.17 -15.80
N GLN A 396 36.11 -60.27 -15.21
CA GLN A 396 35.30 -60.41 -13.95
C GLN A 396 35.43 -61.85 -13.32
N PRO A 397 34.79 -62.35 -12.19
CA PRO A 397 33.57 -61.92 -11.45
C PRO A 397 33.54 -62.07 -9.87
N PHE A 398 32.80 -63.05 -9.29
CA PHE A 398 32.25 -63.19 -7.89
C PHE A 398 32.12 -64.71 -7.48
N PRO A 399 31.48 -65.23 -6.37
CA PRO A 399 30.64 -64.64 -5.27
C PRO A 399 30.78 -65.28 -3.82
N SER A 400 29.73 -65.12 -2.95
CA SER A 400 29.35 -65.90 -1.72
C SER A 400 29.74 -65.41 -0.29
N VAL A 401 29.04 -65.92 0.75
CA VAL A 401 28.75 -65.37 2.12
C VAL A 401 28.25 -66.51 3.07
N PRO A 402 27.90 -66.38 4.40
CA PRO A 402 27.70 -65.21 5.32
C PRO A 402 28.25 -65.34 6.79
N ALA A 403 28.07 -64.31 7.67
CA ALA A 403 27.93 -64.42 9.15
C ALA A 403 27.58 -63.08 9.87
N SER A 404 27.06 -63.10 11.11
CA SER A 404 26.81 -61.94 12.03
C SER A 404 26.74 -62.44 13.49
N PRO A 405 26.99 -61.63 14.57
CA PRO A 405 25.97 -60.66 15.07
C PRO A 405 26.51 -59.37 15.78
N THR A 406 25.60 -58.39 15.99
CA THR A 406 25.48 -57.38 17.11
C THR A 406 26.74 -56.77 17.80
N LEU A 407 26.85 -55.45 18.10
CA LEU A 407 25.84 -54.40 18.36
C LEU A 407 26.18 -53.01 17.72
N PHE A 408 25.19 -52.11 17.75
CA PHE A 408 25.13 -50.67 17.41
C PHE A 408 26.21 -49.74 18.05
N PRO A 409 26.32 -48.44 17.67
CA PRO A 409 26.22 -47.77 16.35
C PRO A 409 27.44 -46.83 16.08
N PRO A 410 27.56 -46.14 14.91
CA PRO A 410 28.86 -45.62 14.45
C PRO A 410 29.15 -44.11 14.68
N PRO A 411 30.44 -43.72 14.74
CA PRO A 411 30.90 -42.36 14.47
C PRO A 411 31.37 -42.17 13.01
N LEU A 412 30.61 -41.32 12.28
CA LEU A 412 31.04 -40.42 11.19
C LEU A 412 32.30 -40.75 10.36
N GLN A 413 32.09 -41.17 9.11
CA GLN A 413 32.97 -40.95 7.95
C GLN A 413 32.08 -40.73 6.71
N THR A 414 32.38 -39.97 5.66
CA THR A 414 33.08 -38.69 5.38
C THR A 414 33.19 -38.65 3.85
N ASN A 415 33.02 -37.48 3.21
CA ASN A 415 33.35 -37.18 1.81
C ASN A 415 32.47 -37.85 0.71
N ASN A 416 32.20 -37.21 -0.44
CA ASN A 416 32.51 -35.84 -0.87
C ASN A 416 31.57 -35.33 -1.98
N SER A 417 31.18 -34.04 -1.96
CA SER A 417 31.15 -33.13 -3.14
C SER A 417 30.47 -31.78 -2.85
N LEU A 418 30.91 -30.74 -3.58
CA LEU A 418 30.22 -29.47 -3.88
C LEU A 418 29.52 -28.72 -2.73
N ARG A 419 30.32 -28.10 -1.85
CA ARG A 419 29.84 -27.27 -0.72
C ARG A 419 29.44 -25.84 -1.15
N GLY A 420 28.29 -25.69 -1.82
CA GLY A 420 27.79 -24.41 -2.36
C GLY A 420 26.65 -23.75 -1.56
N LYS A 421 26.92 -22.57 -0.97
CA LYS A 421 25.97 -21.46 -0.68
C LYS A 421 24.55 -21.82 -0.15
N LYS A 422 24.43 -22.40 1.05
CA LYS A 422 23.14 -22.75 1.71
C LYS A 422 22.82 -22.03 3.05
N TRP A 423 23.33 -20.82 3.28
CA TRP A 423 23.12 -20.07 4.55
C TRP A 423 22.36 -18.73 4.43
N PHE A 424 21.88 -18.36 3.23
CA PHE A 424 21.31 -17.02 2.97
C PHE A 424 19.86 -16.84 3.46
N VAL A 425 19.07 -17.91 3.57
CA VAL A 425 17.63 -17.83 3.92
C VAL A 425 17.34 -17.29 5.33
N PRO A 426 17.93 -17.82 6.43
CA PRO A 426 17.67 -17.26 7.77
C PRO A 426 18.20 -15.84 7.93
N LEU A 427 19.20 -15.44 7.15
CA LEU A 427 19.74 -14.07 7.15
C LEU A 427 18.74 -13.06 6.56
N ILE A 428 17.97 -13.45 5.53
CA ILE A 428 16.92 -12.61 4.93
C ILE A 428 15.75 -12.39 5.91
N VAL A 429 15.35 -13.43 6.65
CA VAL A 429 14.30 -13.31 7.69
C VAL A 429 14.79 -12.41 8.84
N LEU A 430 16.06 -12.55 9.25
CA LEU A 430 16.67 -11.65 10.24
C LEU A 430 16.71 -10.20 9.72
N LEU A 431 17.03 -9.99 8.44
CA LEU A 431 17.04 -8.66 7.82
C LEU A 431 15.64 -8.04 7.72
N ALA A 432 14.57 -8.82 7.52
CA ALA A 432 13.21 -8.27 7.48
C ALA A 432 12.79 -7.67 8.84
N PHE A 433 13.12 -8.38 9.94
CA PHE A 433 12.99 -7.84 11.30
C PHE A 433 13.91 -6.63 11.53
N LEU A 434 15.12 -6.66 10.96
CA LEU A 434 16.09 -5.57 11.09
C LEU A 434 15.66 -4.31 10.32
N VAL A 435 15.06 -4.41 9.12
CA VAL A 435 14.65 -3.23 8.33
C VAL A 435 13.39 -2.55 8.88
N VAL A 436 12.38 -3.31 9.32
CA VAL A 436 11.19 -2.71 9.97
C VAL A 436 11.51 -2.28 11.40
N GLY A 437 12.42 -2.98 12.09
CA GLY A 437 12.87 -2.64 13.42
C GLY A 437 13.76 -1.39 13.46
N VAL A 438 14.87 -1.38 12.72
CA VAL A 438 15.99 -0.42 12.90
C VAL A 438 15.64 1.03 12.47
N SER A 439 14.47 1.29 11.91
CA SER A 439 13.95 2.65 11.75
C SER A 439 13.36 3.27 13.02
N LEU A 440 13.07 2.49 14.08
CA LEU A 440 12.58 2.98 15.39
C LEU A 440 13.29 2.36 16.60
N ILE A 441 13.69 1.08 16.50
CA ILE A 441 14.36 0.32 17.57
C ILE A 441 15.67 0.94 18.10
N PRO A 442 16.53 1.63 17.31
CA PRO A 442 17.77 2.20 17.86
C PRO A 442 17.50 3.31 18.88
N PHE A 443 16.36 4.00 18.76
CA PHE A 443 15.95 4.99 19.76
C PHE A 443 15.46 4.30 21.04
N PHE A 444 14.60 3.28 20.91
CA PHE A 444 14.06 2.53 22.04
C PHE A 444 15.07 1.67 22.81
N PHE A 445 16.19 1.25 22.17
CA PHE A 445 17.19 0.36 22.79
C PHE A 445 18.49 1.06 23.26
N LEU A 446 18.57 2.40 23.16
CA LEU A 446 19.70 3.14 23.74
C LEU A 446 19.76 3.11 25.28
N ASN A 447 18.68 2.70 25.96
CA ASN A 447 18.59 2.65 27.43
C ASN A 447 18.48 1.23 28.02
N THR A 448 19.32 0.28 27.55
CA THR A 448 19.48 -1.02 28.22
C THR A 448 20.93 -1.34 28.57
N GLY A 449 21.39 -0.84 29.73
CA GLY A 449 22.35 -1.60 30.55
C GLY A 449 23.75 -1.01 30.78
N LYS A 450 23.86 0.07 31.57
CA LYS A 450 25.02 0.20 32.48
C LYS A 450 24.61 0.85 33.82
N LYS A 451 24.48 0.04 34.88
CA LYS A 451 24.32 0.51 36.26
C LYS A 451 25.69 0.84 36.86
N GLU A 452 26.15 2.07 36.68
CA GLU A 452 27.31 2.60 37.42
C GLU A 452 27.06 4.04 37.89
N ASN A 453 27.02 4.23 39.21
CA ASN A 453 27.36 5.47 39.94
C ASN A 453 26.47 6.74 39.78
N GLY A 454 25.21 6.64 40.21
CA GLY A 454 24.46 7.77 40.82
C GLY A 454 23.95 8.88 39.88
N PRO A 455 23.06 9.76 40.38
CA PRO A 455 22.51 10.87 39.60
C PRO A 455 23.57 11.98 39.43
N SER A 456 24.13 12.09 38.23
CA SER A 456 24.92 13.26 37.82
C SER A 456 24.00 14.47 37.66
N PRO A 457 24.29 15.65 38.26
CA PRO A 457 23.44 16.84 38.15
C PRO A 457 23.23 17.37 36.72
N ASN A 458 24.00 16.89 35.75
CA ASN A 458 23.93 17.27 34.33
C ASN A 458 23.49 16.11 33.42
N ALA A 459 22.78 15.10 33.95
CA ALA A 459 22.22 14.02 33.14
C ALA A 459 21.16 14.55 32.15
N ILE A 460 21.13 14.01 30.93
CA ILE A 460 20.05 14.23 29.97
C ILE A 460 18.79 13.56 30.52
N ALA A 461 17.70 14.31 30.61
CA ALA A 461 16.43 13.85 31.16
C ALA A 461 15.57 13.08 30.15
N GLY A 462 15.89 13.22 28.85
CA GLY A 462 15.27 12.48 27.77
C GLY A 462 15.19 13.29 26.47
N HIS A 463 14.20 12.96 25.65
CA HIS A 463 14.04 13.50 24.31
C HIS A 463 12.59 13.88 24.00
N ALA A 464 12.42 14.86 23.12
CA ALA A 464 11.16 15.10 22.44
C ALA A 464 11.42 15.31 20.96
N PHE A 465 10.62 14.69 20.09
CA PHE A 465 10.80 14.76 18.64
C PHE A 465 9.47 15.03 17.94
N PHE A 466 9.55 15.78 16.85
CA PHE A 466 8.40 16.01 15.98
C PHE A 466 8.07 14.73 15.22
N VAL A 467 6.78 14.45 15.13
CA VAL A 467 6.22 13.30 14.41
C VAL A 467 5.26 13.85 13.37
N SER A 468 5.40 13.36 12.14
CA SER A 468 4.48 13.67 11.05
C SER A 468 3.27 12.72 11.15
N THR A 469 2.05 13.23 11.31
CA THR A 469 0.84 12.38 11.35
C THR A 469 0.50 11.75 10.00
N GLY A 470 1.18 12.16 8.93
CA GLY A 470 1.03 11.58 7.59
C GLY A 470 -0.20 12.09 6.85
N GLN A 471 -0.87 13.14 7.35
CA GLN A 471 -1.97 13.84 6.65
C GLN A 471 -1.47 14.76 5.51
N THR A 472 -0.37 14.39 4.88
CA THR A 472 0.25 15.17 3.82
C THR A 472 -0.64 15.24 2.59
N ASN A 473 -0.65 16.41 1.94
CA ASN A 473 -1.22 16.57 0.61
C ASN A 473 -0.22 17.35 -0.26
N GLU A 474 -0.34 17.20 -1.58
CA GLU A 474 0.65 17.71 -2.54
C GLU A 474 0.70 19.25 -2.67
N ILE A 475 -0.03 20.00 -1.83
CA ILE A 475 -0.26 21.44 -1.94
C ILE A 475 0.19 22.20 -0.68
N ASN A 476 0.36 21.54 0.48
CA ASN A 476 0.84 22.18 1.71
C ASN A 476 1.54 21.21 2.68
N ALA A 477 2.22 21.75 3.67
CA ALA A 477 2.96 20.99 4.70
C ALA A 477 2.09 20.51 5.88
N GLN A 478 0.77 20.36 5.72
CA GLN A 478 -0.07 19.80 6.80
C GLN A 478 0.29 18.33 7.03
N GLY A 479 0.25 17.88 8.29
CA GLY A 479 0.61 16.51 8.65
C GLY A 479 2.11 16.18 8.61
N ILE A 480 2.97 17.21 8.48
CA ILE A 480 4.43 17.14 8.64
C ILE A 480 4.79 17.83 9.96
N ALA A 481 5.58 17.17 10.81
CA ALA A 481 6.06 17.74 12.09
C ALA A 481 4.94 18.40 12.94
N ASP A 482 3.72 17.86 12.87
CA ASP A 482 2.50 18.42 13.43
C ASP A 482 2.11 17.79 14.78
N SER A 483 2.65 16.60 15.08
CA SER A 483 2.56 15.91 16.37
C SER A 483 3.93 15.95 17.08
N ILE A 484 3.96 15.78 18.40
CA ILE A 484 5.20 15.67 19.18
C ILE A 484 5.11 14.48 20.12
N GLN A 485 6.15 13.63 20.11
CA GLN A 485 6.34 12.56 21.08
C GLN A 485 7.46 12.93 22.06
N ILE A 486 7.25 12.64 23.34
CA ILE A 486 8.13 12.91 24.47
C ILE A 486 8.42 11.58 25.18
N ASP A 487 9.70 11.28 25.40
CA ASP A 487 10.17 10.20 26.29
C ASP A 487 11.17 10.82 27.29
N LEU A 488 10.78 10.86 28.56
CA LEU A 488 11.62 11.31 29.66
C LEU A 488 11.83 10.18 30.66
N ALA A 489 13.03 10.08 31.22
CA ALA A 489 13.40 9.10 32.23
C ALA A 489 13.95 9.78 33.50
N ASP A 490 13.88 9.05 34.62
CA ASP A 490 14.45 9.44 35.92
C ASP A 490 14.05 10.84 36.44
N ILE A 491 12.86 11.32 36.03
CA ILE A 491 12.30 12.60 36.48
C ILE A 491 11.89 12.48 37.96
N PRO A 492 12.31 13.40 38.86
CA PRO A 492 11.83 13.42 40.24
C PRO A 492 10.30 13.57 40.31
N PRO A 493 9.62 13.13 41.38
CA PRO A 493 8.22 13.51 41.59
C PRO A 493 8.11 15.02 41.89
N PRO A 494 7.06 15.71 41.41
CA PRO A 494 6.84 17.11 41.76
C PRO A 494 6.56 17.29 43.25
N GLN A 495 6.80 18.49 43.76
CA GLN A 495 6.52 18.82 45.16
C GLN A 495 5.03 18.63 45.52
N PRO A 496 4.68 18.30 46.79
CA PRO A 496 3.29 18.12 47.20
C PRO A 496 2.41 19.34 46.85
N GLY A 497 1.36 19.10 46.06
CA GLY A 497 0.45 20.16 45.54
C GLY A 497 0.88 20.79 44.20
N LYS A 498 2.08 20.48 43.70
CA LYS A 498 2.56 20.88 42.37
C LYS A 498 2.34 19.77 41.34
N THR A 499 2.40 20.16 40.06
CA THR A 499 2.49 19.26 38.91
C THR A 499 3.46 19.84 37.88
N TYR A 500 3.97 19.01 36.97
CA TYR A 500 4.76 19.49 35.85
C TYR A 500 3.87 19.84 34.66
N TYR A 501 4.03 21.04 34.10
CA TYR A 501 3.44 21.43 32.82
C TYR A 501 4.53 21.46 31.73
N ILE A 502 4.22 20.85 30.58
CA ILE A 502 5.17 20.61 29.49
C ILE A 502 4.79 21.49 28.29
N TRP A 503 5.69 22.40 27.90
CA TRP A 503 5.42 23.48 26.97
C TRP A 503 6.32 23.47 25.74
N LEU A 504 5.73 23.78 24.59
CA LEU A 504 6.42 24.15 23.36
C LEU A 504 6.31 25.66 23.11
N LEU A 505 7.42 26.30 22.74
CA LEU A 505 7.58 27.75 22.70
C LEU A 505 8.20 28.22 21.37
N GLY A 506 7.87 29.45 20.98
CA GLY A 506 8.44 30.15 19.83
C GLY A 506 9.94 30.39 19.93
N ASP A 507 10.51 31.07 18.95
CA ASP A 507 11.95 31.27 18.80
C ASP A 507 12.56 32.17 19.88
N SER A 508 11.77 33.04 20.51
CA SER A 508 12.18 33.85 21.68
C SER A 508 11.06 33.97 22.70
N ASP A 509 11.39 34.40 23.93
CA ASP A 509 10.39 34.82 24.93
C ASP A 509 9.87 36.25 24.66
N SER A 510 10.30 36.88 23.57
CA SER A 510 9.85 38.21 23.11
C SER A 510 8.87 38.19 21.94
N GLN A 511 8.55 37.01 21.39
CA GLN A 511 7.46 36.85 20.41
C GLN A 511 6.11 36.89 21.14
N THR A 512 5.53 38.09 21.28
CA THR A 512 4.21 38.31 21.91
C THR A 512 3.04 37.72 21.12
N ASP A 513 3.21 37.55 19.82
CA ASP A 513 2.11 37.29 18.89
C ASP A 513 1.87 35.78 18.68
N LEU A 514 2.66 34.93 19.34
CA LEU A 514 2.59 33.48 19.27
C LEU A 514 2.28 32.87 20.63
N SER A 515 1.13 32.19 20.75
CA SER A 515 0.74 31.50 21.97
C SER A 515 1.60 30.23 22.21
N PRO A 516 2.16 30.04 23.42
CA PRO A 516 2.72 28.77 23.87
C PRO A 516 1.75 27.59 23.71
N VAL A 517 2.26 26.42 23.35
CA VAL A 517 1.45 25.18 23.28
C VAL A 517 1.71 24.34 24.52
N LEU A 518 0.66 24.09 25.31
CA LEU A 518 0.69 23.09 26.36
C LEU A 518 0.63 21.69 25.72
N LEU A 519 1.73 20.96 25.76
CA LEU A 519 1.82 19.59 25.23
C LEU A 519 1.16 18.59 26.21
N GLY A 520 1.26 18.84 27.51
CA GLY A 520 0.64 18.01 28.55
C GLY A 520 1.10 18.35 29.96
N GLN A 521 0.74 17.49 30.92
CA GLN A 521 1.11 17.63 32.33
C GLN A 521 1.44 16.27 32.97
N SER A 522 2.27 16.25 34.02
CA SER A 522 2.51 15.06 34.86
C SER A 522 2.62 15.42 36.34
N SER A 523 1.73 14.83 37.15
CA SER A 523 1.79 14.87 38.62
C SER A 523 2.67 13.76 39.22
N ASN A 524 3.29 12.94 38.38
CA ASN A 524 4.14 11.81 38.78
C ASN A 524 5.57 12.00 38.27
N GLY A 525 6.54 11.50 39.05
CA GLY A 525 7.92 11.28 38.60
C GLY A 525 8.13 9.89 38.01
N GLY A 526 9.37 9.57 37.67
CA GLY A 526 9.78 8.34 37.00
C GLY A 526 9.95 8.56 35.49
N ARG A 527 9.27 7.72 34.70
CA ARG A 527 9.23 7.83 33.24
C ARG A 527 7.98 8.61 32.81
N ILE A 528 8.14 9.55 31.88
CA ILE A 528 7.02 10.31 31.28
C ILE A 528 7.04 10.07 29.77
N ASP A 529 6.20 9.15 29.33
CA ASP A 529 5.81 8.97 27.93
C ASP A 529 4.60 9.86 27.62
N LEU A 530 4.70 10.76 26.64
CA LEU A 530 3.57 11.60 26.23
C LEU A 530 3.57 11.87 24.72
N THR A 531 2.39 11.85 24.12
CA THR A 531 2.19 12.25 22.71
C THR A 531 1.18 13.39 22.63
N TYR A 532 1.61 14.53 22.11
CA TYR A 532 0.74 15.62 21.67
C TYR A 532 0.34 15.37 20.21
N PRO A 533 -0.93 15.05 19.89
CA PRO A 533 -1.35 14.54 18.58
C PRO A 533 -1.51 15.63 17.49
N GLY A 534 -1.10 16.86 17.78
CA GLY A 534 -1.27 18.02 16.91
C GLY A 534 -2.54 18.82 17.16
N ASN A 535 -2.63 19.95 16.46
CA ASN A 535 -3.84 20.79 16.46
C ASN A 535 -4.84 20.32 15.38
N ALA A 536 -6.09 20.77 15.45
CA ALA A 536 -7.15 20.38 14.50
C ALA A 536 -6.88 20.81 13.04
N SER A 537 -5.87 21.65 12.80
CA SER A 537 -5.42 22.09 11.47
C SER A 537 -4.17 21.34 11.00
N HIS A 538 -3.66 20.36 11.76
CA HIS A 538 -2.43 19.61 11.52
C HIS A 538 -1.26 20.49 11.02
N THR A 539 -1.06 21.60 11.72
CA THR A 539 -0.05 22.62 11.38
C THR A 539 1.35 22.13 11.76
N ASP A 540 2.30 22.27 10.82
CA ASP A 540 3.73 22.10 11.09
C ASP A 540 4.17 22.96 12.28
N MET A 541 4.58 22.28 13.36
CA MET A 541 5.01 22.93 14.58
C MET A 541 6.50 23.36 14.50
N LEU A 542 7.34 22.64 13.75
CA LEU A 542 8.75 22.98 13.58
C LEU A 542 8.95 24.29 12.80
N ALA A 543 8.03 24.62 11.88
CA ALA A 543 7.99 25.90 11.19
C ALA A 543 7.92 27.12 12.12
N THR A 544 7.35 26.96 13.32
CA THR A 544 6.94 28.09 14.19
C THR A 544 7.52 28.03 15.60
N TYR A 545 7.77 26.84 16.12
CA TYR A 545 8.28 26.60 17.47
C TYR A 545 9.68 25.97 17.43
N SER A 546 10.53 26.28 18.41
CA SER A 546 11.92 25.80 18.44
C SER A 546 12.51 25.63 19.85
N ARG A 547 11.69 25.79 20.88
CA ARG A 547 12.10 25.68 22.29
C ARG A 547 11.07 24.87 23.09
N PHE A 548 11.54 24.20 24.13
CA PHE A 548 10.78 23.29 24.99
C PHE A 548 11.09 23.62 26.46
N ARG A 549 10.07 23.64 27.32
CA ARG A 549 10.20 24.00 28.75
C ARG A 549 9.28 23.14 29.62
N ILE A 550 9.79 22.65 30.74
CA ILE A 550 8.98 22.04 31.81
C ILE A 550 9.00 22.96 33.02
N THR A 551 7.81 23.34 33.49
CA THR A 551 7.60 24.15 34.69
C THR A 551 6.92 23.34 35.80
N GLU A 552 7.26 23.61 37.06
CA GLU A 552 6.62 23.05 38.26
C GLU A 552 5.70 24.10 38.89
N GLU A 553 4.38 23.93 38.72
CA GLU A 553 3.36 24.92 39.08
C GLU A 553 2.20 24.24 39.83
N ASP A 554 1.23 25.00 40.37
CA ASP A 554 0.18 24.47 41.25
C ASP A 554 -0.83 23.58 40.53
N ALA A 555 -0.98 22.33 40.97
CA ALA A 555 -1.74 21.29 40.27
C ALA A 555 -3.27 21.52 40.18
N GLY A 556 -3.79 22.55 40.87
CA GLY A 556 -5.21 22.87 40.90
C GLY A 556 -5.71 23.76 39.76
N ILE A 557 -4.81 24.44 39.03
CA ILE A 557 -5.17 25.37 37.95
C ILE A 557 -4.16 25.23 36.82
N THR A 558 -4.57 24.62 35.71
CA THR A 558 -3.76 24.58 34.47
C THR A 558 -3.45 26.02 34.01
N PRO A 559 -2.18 26.44 33.94
CA PRO A 559 -1.83 27.77 33.45
C PRO A 559 -2.21 27.95 31.98
N ALA A 560 -2.55 29.19 31.59
CA ALA A 560 -2.77 29.53 30.18
C ALA A 560 -1.45 29.79 29.41
N ASN A 561 -0.35 30.00 30.14
CA ASN A 561 1.00 30.25 29.64
C ASN A 561 1.99 29.66 30.65
N PRO A 562 3.21 29.25 30.25
CA PRO A 562 4.25 28.84 31.19
C PRO A 562 4.61 29.98 32.14
N SER A 563 4.87 29.66 33.41
CA SER A 563 5.46 30.61 34.34
C SER A 563 6.75 31.25 33.78
N LEU A 564 6.86 32.57 33.95
CA LEU A 564 8.07 33.35 33.64
C LEU A 564 9.07 33.38 34.82
N ASP A 565 8.68 32.87 36.00
CA ASP A 565 9.58 32.74 37.13
C ASP A 565 10.49 31.53 36.94
N THR A 566 11.77 31.78 36.64
CA THR A 566 12.78 30.74 36.37
C THR A 566 12.97 29.78 37.55
N ARG A 567 12.55 30.13 38.77
CA ARG A 567 12.55 29.23 39.95
C ARG A 567 11.54 28.08 39.80
N THR A 568 10.55 28.21 38.92
CA THR A 568 9.60 27.15 38.55
C THR A 568 10.12 26.24 37.44
N TRP A 569 11.14 26.65 36.67
CA TRP A 569 11.63 25.88 35.53
C TRP A 569 12.45 24.68 36.02
N ARG A 570 12.24 23.51 35.41
CA ARG A 570 12.90 22.25 35.79
C ARG A 570 13.74 21.67 34.67
N TYR A 571 13.23 21.71 33.45
CA TYR A 571 13.91 21.20 32.26
C TYR A 571 13.69 22.12 31.07
N THR A 572 14.68 22.19 30.18
CA THR A 572 14.65 23.04 28.98
C THR A 572 15.39 22.37 27.82
N ALA A 573 14.92 22.63 26.60
CA ALA A 573 15.65 22.38 25.36
C ALA A 573 15.38 23.48 24.32
N SER A 574 16.27 23.63 23.36
CA SER A 574 16.10 24.54 22.23
C SER A 574 16.98 24.13 21.07
N PHE A 575 16.52 24.35 19.83
CA PHE A 575 17.43 24.31 18.69
C PHE A 575 18.32 25.56 18.67
N SER A 576 19.61 25.37 18.38
CA SER A 576 20.57 26.46 18.37
C SER A 576 20.29 27.42 17.22
N GLN A 577 20.11 28.70 17.58
CA GLN A 577 20.06 29.84 16.64
C GLN A 577 21.46 30.46 16.42
N ALA A 578 22.49 29.95 17.10
CA ALA A 578 23.87 30.40 16.88
C ALA A 578 24.41 29.88 15.54
N LYS A 579 25.21 30.73 14.88
CA LYS A 579 25.78 30.46 13.54
C LYS A 579 27.30 30.32 13.64
N SER A 580 27.89 29.46 12.81
CA SER A 580 29.34 29.42 12.65
C SER A 580 29.85 30.77 12.10
N PRO A 581 31.07 31.22 12.43
CA PRO A 581 31.63 32.43 11.84
C PRO A 581 31.63 32.38 10.30
N GLY A 582 30.94 33.32 9.66
CA GLY A 582 30.78 33.37 8.21
C GLY A 582 29.66 32.49 7.61
N ALA A 583 28.97 31.67 8.41
CA ALA A 583 27.84 30.87 7.92
C ALA A 583 26.53 31.68 7.88
N SER A 584 25.72 31.46 6.84
CA SER A 584 24.42 32.13 6.68
C SER A 584 23.35 31.61 7.64
N TYR A 585 23.50 30.39 8.16
CA TYR A 585 22.45 29.61 8.81
C TYR A 585 22.87 29.08 10.18
N SER A 586 21.87 28.87 11.02
CA SER A 586 21.92 28.21 12.33
C SER A 586 21.40 26.78 12.23
N LEU A 587 21.47 26.00 13.32
CA LEU A 587 20.92 24.64 13.35
C LEU A 587 19.41 24.68 13.11
N LEU A 588 18.70 25.64 13.71
CA LEU A 588 17.26 25.83 13.50
C LEU A 588 16.93 26.17 12.03
N ASP A 589 17.71 27.05 11.39
CA ASP A 589 17.52 27.40 9.99
C ASP A 589 17.63 26.15 9.09
N HIS A 590 18.68 25.34 9.28
CA HIS A 590 18.86 24.10 8.49
C HIS A 590 17.73 23.08 8.70
N LEU A 591 17.29 22.86 9.94
CA LEU A 591 16.18 21.96 10.25
C LEU A 591 14.90 22.43 9.55
N ARG A 592 14.61 23.73 9.59
CA ARG A 592 13.45 24.32 8.90
C ARG A 592 13.55 24.22 7.38
N HIS A 593 14.72 24.42 6.78
CA HIS A 593 14.89 24.23 5.33
C HIS A 593 14.70 22.77 4.88
N LEU A 594 15.17 21.81 5.69
CA LEU A 594 15.03 20.39 5.39
C LEU A 594 13.58 19.91 5.52
N LEU A 595 12.86 20.31 6.59
CA LEU A 595 11.57 19.74 6.97
C LEU A 595 10.35 20.65 6.75
N ALA A 596 10.48 21.95 6.99
CA ALA A 596 9.35 22.87 7.17
C ALA A 596 9.10 23.82 5.98
N GLN A 597 10.08 24.66 5.65
CA GLN A 597 10.05 25.53 4.47
C GLN A 597 11.47 25.93 4.06
N ASP A 598 11.90 25.54 2.87
CA ASP A 598 13.12 26.08 2.25
C ASP A 598 12.84 27.42 1.53
N PRO A 599 13.69 28.45 1.67
CA PRO A 599 13.48 29.76 1.06
C PRO A 599 13.65 29.78 -0.47
N LYS A 600 14.44 28.88 -1.07
CA LYS A 600 14.61 28.81 -2.53
C LYS A 600 13.46 28.04 -3.20
N LEU A 601 12.96 26.99 -2.54
CA LEU A 601 11.68 26.36 -2.90
C LEU A 601 10.56 27.40 -2.88
N LYS A 602 10.48 28.21 -1.82
CA LYS A 602 9.48 29.30 -1.71
C LYS A 602 9.59 30.31 -2.86
N GLN A 603 10.80 30.67 -3.29
CA GLN A 603 11.04 31.57 -4.43
C GLN A 603 10.50 31.00 -5.76
N VAL A 604 10.54 29.68 -5.96
CA VAL A 604 9.98 29.04 -7.18
C VAL A 604 8.51 28.62 -7.02
N GLY A 605 7.86 28.95 -5.90
CA GLY A 605 6.45 28.68 -5.63
C GLY A 605 6.16 27.34 -4.95
N LEU A 606 7.17 26.66 -4.40
CA LEU A 606 7.04 25.38 -3.70
C LEU A 606 6.98 25.58 -2.18
N VAL A 607 5.96 25.00 -1.56
CA VAL A 607 5.72 25.01 -0.11
C VAL A 607 6.33 23.75 0.51
N GLY A 608 6.89 23.86 1.72
CA GLY A 608 7.48 22.72 2.44
C GLY A 608 9.01 22.72 2.47
N GLY A 609 9.59 21.84 3.30
CA GLY A 609 11.02 21.57 3.33
C GLY A 609 11.49 20.73 2.14
N LEU A 610 12.80 20.63 1.94
CA LEU A 610 13.41 19.87 0.83
C LEU A 610 13.12 18.37 0.87
N ASP A 611 12.93 17.80 2.06
CA ASP A 611 12.80 16.35 2.28
C ASP A 611 11.53 15.76 1.65
N ILE A 612 10.37 16.36 1.91
CA ILE A 612 9.08 15.87 1.39
C ILE A 612 9.03 15.91 -0.14
N TRP A 613 9.70 16.88 -0.77
CA TRP A 613 9.81 16.97 -2.22
C TRP A 613 10.78 15.94 -2.81
N LEU A 614 11.92 15.68 -2.16
CA LEU A 614 12.80 14.58 -2.55
C LEU A 614 12.04 13.24 -2.50
N PHE A 615 11.25 13.01 -1.43
CA PHE A 615 10.42 11.82 -1.26
C PHE A 615 9.37 11.67 -2.37
N HIS A 616 8.51 12.67 -2.57
CA HIS A 616 7.46 12.61 -3.59
C HIS A 616 8.02 12.52 -5.02
N ASN A 617 9.05 13.30 -5.37
CA ASN A 617 9.58 13.29 -6.73
C ASN A 617 10.32 11.98 -7.05
N THR A 618 11.02 11.38 -6.08
CA THR A 618 11.65 10.06 -6.27
C THR A 618 10.60 8.93 -6.34
N LEU A 619 9.52 9.02 -5.56
CA LEU A 619 8.39 8.08 -5.67
C LEU A 619 7.74 8.16 -7.06
N LYS A 620 7.56 9.36 -7.62
CA LYS A 620 7.04 9.53 -8.99
C LYS A 620 7.95 8.90 -10.05
N LEU A 621 9.27 8.96 -9.91
CA LEU A 621 10.18 8.20 -10.78
C LEU A 621 9.91 6.70 -10.70
N PHE A 622 9.70 6.14 -9.50
CA PHE A 622 9.43 4.71 -9.33
C PHE A 622 8.09 4.28 -9.94
N GLU A 623 7.04 5.11 -9.81
CA GLU A 623 5.77 4.92 -10.50
C GLU A 623 5.96 4.90 -12.03
N TYR A 624 6.74 5.85 -12.58
CA TYR A 624 7.04 5.92 -14.01
C TYR A 624 7.91 4.74 -14.48
N ALA A 625 8.92 4.32 -13.71
CA ALA A 625 9.76 3.17 -14.03
C ALA A 625 8.93 1.88 -14.12
N GLY A 626 8.04 1.64 -13.15
CA GLY A 626 7.06 0.56 -13.21
C GLY A 626 6.20 0.67 -14.46
N SER A 627 5.66 1.86 -14.75
CA SER A 627 4.85 2.09 -15.95
C SER A 627 5.58 1.85 -17.27
N ILE A 628 6.88 2.09 -17.37
CA ILE A 628 7.66 1.86 -18.60
C ILE A 628 7.85 0.35 -18.81
N ARG A 629 8.15 -0.40 -17.74
CA ARG A 629 8.25 -1.87 -17.80
C ARG A 629 6.90 -2.53 -18.10
N ASP A 630 5.84 -2.08 -17.43
CA ASP A 630 4.49 -2.62 -17.64
C ASP A 630 4.01 -2.33 -19.08
N ALA A 631 4.29 -1.12 -19.60
CA ALA A 631 4.02 -0.74 -20.99
C ALA A 631 4.86 -1.51 -22.02
N GLN A 632 6.12 -1.86 -21.70
CA GLN A 632 6.94 -2.69 -22.57
C GLN A 632 6.37 -4.11 -22.70
N ASN A 633 5.93 -4.71 -21.58
CA ASN A 633 5.27 -6.03 -21.60
C ASN A 633 3.97 -6.05 -22.43
N SER A 634 3.29 -4.90 -22.59
CA SER A 634 2.09 -4.76 -23.42
C SER A 634 2.34 -4.18 -24.81
N GLY A 635 3.58 -3.81 -25.14
CA GLY A 635 3.94 -3.14 -26.40
C GLY A 635 3.45 -1.69 -26.56
N ASP A 636 3.00 -1.01 -25.49
CA ASP A 636 2.60 0.41 -25.57
C ASP A 636 3.83 1.33 -25.51
N THR A 637 4.57 1.38 -26.61
CA THR A 637 5.73 2.25 -26.80
C THR A 637 5.37 3.73 -26.72
N GLY A 638 4.09 4.09 -26.90
CA GLY A 638 3.58 5.45 -26.71
C GLY A 638 3.54 5.83 -25.23
N LEU A 639 3.04 4.93 -24.37
CA LEU A 639 3.10 5.09 -22.91
C LEU A 639 4.55 5.09 -22.41
N MET A 640 5.41 4.18 -22.91
CA MET A 640 6.84 4.22 -22.60
C MET A 640 7.44 5.61 -22.85
N ARG A 641 7.29 6.17 -24.06
CA ARG A 641 7.80 7.50 -24.41
C ARG A 641 7.28 8.61 -23.47
N ARG A 642 5.97 8.61 -23.14
CA ARG A 642 5.39 9.61 -22.21
C ARG A 642 6.02 9.53 -20.82
N GLN A 643 6.17 8.32 -20.27
CA GLN A 643 6.70 8.13 -18.92
C GLN A 643 8.23 8.34 -18.85
N ILE A 644 8.99 7.97 -19.90
CA ILE A 644 10.43 8.30 -20.01
C ILE A 644 10.62 9.82 -20.02
N THR A 645 9.80 10.55 -20.78
CA THR A 645 9.88 12.03 -20.83
C THR A 645 9.57 12.65 -19.47
N ARG A 646 8.53 12.15 -18.76
CA ARG A 646 8.21 12.55 -17.37
C ARG A 646 9.35 12.28 -16.39
N MET A 647 10.01 11.13 -16.54
CA MET A 647 11.16 10.74 -15.72
C MET A 647 12.36 11.67 -15.95
N LEU A 648 12.68 12.00 -17.20
CA LEU A 648 13.72 12.99 -17.52
C LEU A 648 13.40 14.37 -16.92
N ASP A 649 12.16 14.86 -17.08
CA ASP A 649 11.71 16.17 -16.58
C ASP A 649 11.87 16.31 -15.05
N TYR A 650 11.57 15.25 -14.28
CA TYR A 650 11.80 15.21 -12.83
C TYR A 650 13.28 15.07 -12.44
N LEU A 651 14.08 14.36 -13.24
CA LEU A 651 15.52 14.18 -13.00
C LEU A 651 16.30 15.48 -13.21
N VAL A 652 16.04 16.19 -14.31
CA VAL A 652 16.80 17.38 -14.74
C VAL A 652 16.14 18.70 -14.37
N GLY A 653 14.84 18.68 -14.05
CA GLY A 653 14.02 19.85 -13.80
C GLY A 653 13.49 20.48 -15.09
N SER A 654 12.24 20.93 -15.09
CA SER A 654 11.52 21.40 -16.29
C SER A 654 12.08 22.66 -16.95
N GLN A 655 13.07 23.31 -16.34
CA GLN A 655 13.83 24.42 -16.93
C GLN A 655 15.07 23.95 -17.73
N TYR A 656 15.55 22.71 -17.51
CA TYR A 656 16.69 22.09 -18.20
C TYR A 656 16.28 20.94 -19.14
N ILE A 657 15.00 20.58 -19.22
CA ILE A 657 14.50 19.51 -20.10
C ILE A 657 14.79 19.74 -21.60
N SER A 658 15.05 20.98 -22.01
CA SER A 658 15.53 21.35 -23.35
C SER A 658 17.01 20.99 -23.62
N THR A 659 17.76 20.58 -22.58
CA THR A 659 19.14 20.05 -22.70
C THR A 659 19.18 18.52 -22.87
N GLU A 660 18.03 17.87 -22.74
CA GLU A 660 17.87 16.43 -22.99
C GLU A 660 17.68 16.15 -24.49
N PRO A 661 18.16 15.00 -25.00
CA PRO A 661 18.16 14.68 -26.43
C PRO A 661 16.78 14.14 -26.86
N LEU A 662 15.74 14.95 -26.66
CA LEU A 662 14.37 14.60 -26.98
C LEU A 662 14.16 14.52 -28.50
N PRO A 663 13.47 13.49 -29.02
CA PRO A 663 13.02 13.44 -30.40
C PRO A 663 12.20 14.68 -30.79
N PRO A 664 12.30 15.19 -32.04
CA PRO A 664 11.62 16.43 -32.46
C PRO A 664 10.10 16.41 -32.29
N ASP A 665 9.48 15.23 -32.42
CA ASP A 665 8.04 15.01 -32.18
C ASP A 665 7.64 15.20 -30.71
N ILE A 666 8.55 14.95 -29.77
CA ILE A 666 8.36 15.15 -28.33
C ILE A 666 8.73 16.58 -27.94
N ALA A 667 9.84 17.11 -28.47
CA ALA A 667 10.33 18.46 -28.18
C ALA A 667 9.37 19.58 -28.65
N ALA A 668 8.54 19.32 -29.66
CA ALA A 668 7.52 20.24 -30.16
C ALA A 668 6.17 20.12 -29.44
N ALA A 669 5.97 19.11 -28.59
CA ALA A 669 4.71 18.86 -27.89
C ALA A 669 4.70 19.51 -26.49
N PRO A 670 3.56 20.06 -26.02
CA PRO A 670 3.43 20.47 -24.63
C PRO A 670 3.63 19.26 -23.70
N LEU A 671 4.62 19.34 -22.81
CA LEU A 671 4.86 18.31 -21.81
C LEU A 671 3.64 18.21 -20.87
N LEU A 672 2.96 17.06 -20.89
CA LEU A 672 1.77 16.77 -20.06
C LEU A 672 2.17 16.45 -18.61
N ILE A 673 2.76 17.45 -17.97
CA ILE A 673 3.44 17.39 -16.66
C ILE A 673 3.06 18.63 -15.84
N ASP A 674 2.93 18.45 -14.53
CA ASP A 674 2.84 19.56 -13.59
C ASP A 674 4.19 20.29 -13.48
N ALA A 675 4.32 21.39 -14.22
CA ALA A 675 5.48 22.29 -14.23
C ALA A 675 5.69 23.07 -12.91
N THR A 676 4.97 22.71 -11.85
CA THR A 676 5.27 23.07 -10.46
C THR A 676 6.12 21.98 -9.82
N LYS A 677 5.66 20.72 -9.87
CA LYS A 677 6.32 19.56 -9.22
C LYS A 677 7.68 19.23 -9.84
N ALA A 678 7.79 19.33 -11.16
CA ALA A 678 9.05 19.11 -11.90
C ALA A 678 9.97 20.35 -11.95
N ARG A 679 9.60 21.47 -11.33
CA ARG A 679 10.33 22.75 -11.45
C ARG A 679 11.75 22.70 -10.88
N VAL A 680 11.96 21.85 -9.88
CA VAL A 680 13.25 21.63 -9.22
C VAL A 680 13.69 20.20 -9.49
N ALA A 681 14.91 20.07 -10.01
CA ALA A 681 15.50 18.81 -10.42
C ALA A 681 15.87 17.91 -9.23
N LEU A 682 15.81 16.60 -9.41
CA LEU A 682 16.40 15.66 -8.44
C LEU A 682 17.94 15.68 -8.49
N LEU A 683 18.52 15.75 -9.70
CA LEU A 683 19.95 15.88 -9.96
C LEU A 683 20.33 17.36 -10.20
N GLN A 684 21.58 17.75 -9.93
CA GLN A 684 22.08 19.06 -10.36
C GLN A 684 22.78 18.93 -11.72
N ILE A 685 22.33 19.71 -12.69
CA ILE A 685 22.73 19.63 -14.11
C ILE A 685 23.68 20.77 -14.48
N ASP A 686 23.44 21.98 -13.96
CA ASP A 686 24.36 23.11 -14.05
C ASP A 686 24.83 23.53 -12.65
N PRO A 687 25.99 23.03 -12.18
CA PRO A 687 26.54 23.40 -10.87
C PRO A 687 26.87 24.89 -10.67
N GLN A 688 26.93 25.70 -11.73
CA GLN A 688 27.29 27.12 -11.67
C GLN A 688 26.07 28.04 -11.65
N ASN A 689 25.07 27.77 -12.48
CA ASN A 689 23.93 28.67 -12.69
C ASN A 689 22.58 28.14 -12.13
N GLN A 690 22.50 26.88 -11.71
CA GLN A 690 21.23 26.28 -11.25
C GLN A 690 20.83 26.76 -9.85
N SER A 691 19.74 27.53 -9.80
CA SER A 691 19.08 27.96 -8.56
C SER A 691 17.56 27.75 -8.65
N PRO A 692 16.92 27.04 -7.69
CA PRO A 692 17.54 26.26 -6.63
C PRO A 692 18.42 25.11 -7.16
N PRO A 693 19.46 24.69 -6.42
CA PRO A 693 20.20 23.46 -6.73
C PRO A 693 19.29 22.24 -6.75
N GLY A 694 19.69 21.17 -7.45
CA GLY A 694 18.95 19.91 -7.44
C GLY A 694 18.85 19.32 -6.02
N TYR A 695 17.73 18.68 -5.70
CA TYR A 695 17.34 18.30 -4.33
C TYR A 695 18.45 17.59 -3.55
N LEU A 696 19.12 16.61 -4.15
CA LEU A 696 20.18 15.84 -3.49
C LEU A 696 21.36 16.72 -3.05
N VAL A 697 21.81 17.64 -3.92
CA VAL A 697 22.90 18.57 -3.58
C VAL A 697 22.42 19.60 -2.56
N HIS A 698 21.17 20.08 -2.67
CA HIS A 698 20.66 21.09 -1.74
C HIS A 698 20.53 20.54 -0.31
N ILE A 699 20.02 19.33 -0.16
CA ILE A 699 19.98 18.59 1.12
C ILE A 699 21.41 18.28 1.60
N GLY A 700 22.28 17.79 0.72
CA GLY A 700 23.68 17.51 1.03
C GLY A 700 24.51 18.74 1.44
N ASN A 701 24.09 19.96 1.11
CA ASN A 701 24.71 21.19 1.63
C ASN A 701 24.34 21.38 3.11
N HIS A 702 23.04 21.37 3.43
CA HIS A 702 22.58 21.55 4.81
C HIS A 702 23.05 20.43 5.75
N LEU A 703 23.06 19.18 5.31
CA LEU A 703 23.61 18.07 6.11
C LEU A 703 25.10 18.26 6.44
N ARG A 704 25.90 18.80 5.49
CA ARG A 704 27.33 19.09 5.72
C ARG A 704 27.56 20.29 6.63
N GLU A 705 26.75 21.34 6.52
CA GLU A 705 26.83 22.51 7.40
C GLU A 705 26.43 22.14 8.84
N ILE A 706 25.31 21.43 9.05
CA ILE A 706 24.83 20.91 10.35
C ILE A 706 25.94 20.23 11.15
N ILE A 707 26.83 19.47 10.52
CA ILE A 707 27.92 18.74 11.19
C ILE A 707 28.88 19.69 11.94
N SER A 708 29.00 20.95 11.50
CA SER A 708 29.89 21.97 12.05
C SER A 708 29.19 23.03 12.92
N THR A 709 27.87 23.16 12.81
CA THR A 709 27.12 24.28 13.39
C THR A 709 27.09 24.24 14.94
N PRO A 710 27.24 25.39 15.65
CA PRO A 710 27.17 25.44 17.10
C PRO A 710 25.85 24.88 17.63
N GLY A 711 25.94 24.00 18.63
CA GLY A 711 24.78 23.37 19.28
C GLY A 711 24.31 22.05 18.68
N THR A 712 24.86 21.59 17.54
CA THR A 712 24.55 20.25 17.02
C THR A 712 25.11 19.17 17.96
N THR A 713 24.26 18.23 18.38
CA THR A 713 24.62 17.15 19.33
C THR A 713 25.57 16.12 18.70
N ALA A 714 26.03 15.14 19.48
CA ALA A 714 26.82 14.03 18.94
C ALA A 714 25.97 13.17 17.99
N ASP A 715 24.74 12.86 18.39
CA ASP A 715 23.84 11.98 17.65
C ASP A 715 23.30 12.65 16.37
N GLN A 716 22.95 13.94 16.43
CA GLN A 716 22.60 14.72 15.23
C GLN A 716 23.77 14.76 14.22
N ARG A 717 25.02 14.83 14.68
CA ARG A 717 26.20 14.77 13.81
C ARG A 717 26.37 13.40 13.17
N ALA A 718 26.26 12.31 13.95
CA ALA A 718 26.32 10.95 13.43
C ALA A 718 25.20 10.67 12.41
N LEU A 719 23.98 11.14 12.70
CA LEU A 719 22.81 11.02 11.84
C LEU A 719 22.97 11.83 10.54
N ALA A 720 23.43 13.08 10.62
CA ALA A 720 23.69 13.90 9.43
C ALA A 720 24.77 13.28 8.51
N ILE A 721 25.82 12.69 9.08
CA ILE A 721 26.86 11.95 8.32
C ILE A 721 26.25 10.73 7.62
N ARG A 722 25.42 9.93 8.32
CA ARG A 722 24.71 8.77 7.74
C ARG A 722 23.82 9.18 6.58
N ILE A 723 22.97 10.20 6.76
CA ILE A 723 22.05 10.68 5.72
C ILE A 723 22.83 11.23 4.52
N ASN A 724 23.92 11.98 4.74
CA ASN A 724 24.75 12.49 3.64
C ASN A 724 25.37 11.34 2.82
N ASN A 725 25.75 10.22 3.46
CA ASN A 725 26.20 9.03 2.76
C ASN A 725 25.07 8.31 2.01
N ALA A 726 23.84 8.32 2.54
CA ALA A 726 22.67 7.80 1.84
C ALA A 726 22.30 8.64 0.59
N ILE A 727 22.33 9.96 0.70
CA ILE A 727 22.16 10.91 -0.43
C ILE A 727 23.14 10.61 -1.56
N ASN A 728 24.41 10.28 -1.25
CA ASN A 728 25.40 9.89 -2.24
C ASN A 728 25.03 8.58 -2.97
N ASN A 729 24.42 7.59 -2.30
CA ASN A 729 23.92 6.37 -2.95
C ASN A 729 22.76 6.70 -3.91
N VAL A 730 21.80 7.50 -3.44
CA VAL A 730 20.65 7.95 -4.26
C VAL A 730 21.11 8.72 -5.49
N GLN A 731 22.13 9.57 -5.35
CA GLN A 731 22.72 10.29 -6.49
C GLN A 731 23.31 9.32 -7.53
N GLN A 732 24.00 8.26 -7.11
CA GLN A 732 24.54 7.25 -8.03
C GLN A 732 23.42 6.52 -8.78
N TRP A 733 22.38 6.05 -8.08
CA TRP A 733 21.27 5.34 -8.71
C TRP A 733 20.46 6.25 -9.65
N LEU A 734 20.11 7.48 -9.24
CA LEU A 734 19.38 8.40 -10.12
C LEU A 734 20.22 8.87 -11.33
N THR A 735 21.56 8.90 -11.21
CA THR A 735 22.44 9.14 -12.37
C THR A 735 22.40 7.96 -13.36
N ALA A 736 22.29 6.72 -12.89
CA ALA A 736 22.08 5.56 -13.76
C ALA A 736 20.71 5.63 -14.46
N VAL A 737 19.63 5.90 -13.71
CA VAL A 737 18.27 6.07 -14.25
C VAL A 737 18.21 7.17 -15.32
N HIS A 738 18.88 8.30 -15.11
CA HIS A 738 19.02 9.38 -16.10
C HIS A 738 19.75 8.89 -17.36
N GLY A 739 20.83 8.14 -17.20
CA GLY A 739 21.56 7.51 -18.30
C GLY A 739 20.71 6.53 -19.12
N ASP A 740 19.86 5.72 -18.48
CA ASP A 740 18.98 4.77 -19.15
C ASP A 740 17.79 5.44 -19.83
N ALA A 741 17.13 6.39 -19.15
CA ALA A 741 16.09 7.21 -19.75
C ALA A 741 16.57 7.95 -21.01
N ARG A 742 17.82 8.45 -21.01
CA ARG A 742 18.48 9.06 -22.19
C ARG A 742 18.74 8.08 -23.33
N LYS A 743 19.03 6.79 -23.06
CA LYS A 743 19.12 5.75 -24.10
C LYS A 743 17.74 5.47 -24.69
N LEU A 744 16.75 5.25 -23.83
CA LEU A 744 15.41 4.83 -24.23
C LEU A 744 14.65 5.93 -25.00
N ILE A 745 14.77 7.20 -24.62
CA ILE A 745 14.03 8.28 -25.31
C ILE A 745 14.44 8.46 -26.77
N GLN A 746 15.69 8.11 -27.13
CA GLN A 746 16.22 8.17 -28.49
C GLN A 746 15.74 7.00 -29.38
N MET A 747 15.17 5.94 -28.81
CA MET A 747 14.78 4.75 -29.55
C MET A 747 13.51 4.97 -30.40
N SER A 748 13.50 4.36 -31.58
CA SER A 748 12.27 4.21 -32.38
C SER A 748 11.26 3.31 -31.67
N ALA A 749 9.98 3.39 -32.04
CA ALA A 749 8.94 2.50 -31.49
C ALA A 749 9.31 1.02 -31.68
N THR A 750 9.84 0.64 -32.84
CA THR A 750 10.27 -0.74 -33.12
C THR A 750 11.38 -1.22 -32.16
N GLN A 751 12.31 -0.33 -31.77
CA GLN A 751 13.36 -0.66 -30.80
C GLN A 751 12.84 -0.71 -29.36
N LEU A 752 11.90 0.16 -28.98
CA LEU A 752 11.28 0.14 -27.64
C LEU A 752 10.50 -1.16 -27.37
N ALA A 753 9.88 -1.72 -28.42
CA ALA A 753 9.16 -3.00 -28.38
C ALA A 753 10.07 -4.24 -28.51
N ASP A 754 11.38 -4.09 -28.70
CA ASP A 754 12.31 -5.22 -28.86
C ASP A 754 12.74 -5.79 -27.50
N GLU A 755 12.83 -7.13 -27.42
CA GLU A 755 13.20 -7.84 -26.19
C GLU A 755 14.61 -7.48 -25.69
N SER A 756 15.54 -7.05 -26.57
CA SER A 756 16.87 -6.59 -26.15
C SER A 756 16.82 -5.31 -25.30
N THR A 757 15.86 -4.43 -25.57
CA THR A 757 15.62 -3.18 -24.81
C THR A 757 15.14 -3.45 -23.39
N ARG A 758 14.56 -4.64 -23.13
CA ARG A 758 14.08 -5.05 -21.79
C ARG A 758 15.14 -4.94 -20.71
N SER A 759 16.38 -5.30 -21.04
CA SER A 759 17.51 -5.22 -20.10
C SER A 759 17.74 -3.80 -19.57
N ILE A 760 17.55 -2.77 -20.39
CA ILE A 760 17.71 -1.36 -20.02
C ILE A 760 16.50 -0.89 -19.19
N VAL A 761 15.30 -1.35 -19.52
CA VAL A 761 14.08 -1.00 -18.77
C VAL A 761 14.06 -1.65 -17.38
N ASP A 762 14.53 -2.91 -17.26
CA ASP A 762 14.67 -3.59 -15.97
C ASP A 762 15.81 -3.01 -15.11
N ASP A 763 16.97 -2.63 -15.70
CA ASP A 763 18.06 -1.96 -14.95
C ASP A 763 17.62 -0.55 -14.48
N MET A 764 16.94 0.21 -15.34
CA MET A 764 16.32 1.48 -14.96
C MET A 764 15.28 1.30 -13.84
N PHE A 765 14.46 0.26 -13.88
CA PHE A 765 13.52 -0.08 -12.79
C PHE A 765 14.26 -0.42 -11.49
N VAL A 766 15.31 -1.25 -11.55
CA VAL A 766 16.10 -1.65 -10.38
C VAL A 766 16.82 -0.45 -9.76
N ASN A 767 17.45 0.42 -10.56
CA ASN A 767 18.10 1.62 -10.03
C ASN A 767 17.07 2.61 -9.47
N THR A 768 15.88 2.76 -10.07
CA THR A 768 14.82 3.62 -9.50
C THR A 768 14.25 3.04 -8.21
N ASN A 769 14.07 1.71 -8.14
CA ASN A 769 13.72 1.00 -6.91
C ASN A 769 14.74 1.30 -5.81
N ASN A 770 16.02 1.09 -6.10
CA ASN A 770 17.11 1.31 -5.13
C ASN A 770 17.19 2.78 -4.69
N ALA A 771 16.98 3.73 -5.60
CA ALA A 771 16.87 5.15 -5.25
C ALA A 771 15.75 5.43 -4.24
N PHE A 772 14.59 4.77 -4.36
CA PHE A 772 13.47 4.98 -3.43
C PHE A 772 13.57 4.15 -2.13
N VAL A 773 13.71 2.82 -2.22
CA VAL A 773 13.67 1.91 -1.06
C VAL A 773 15.04 1.43 -0.55
N GLY A 774 16.13 1.83 -1.19
CA GLY A 774 17.48 1.34 -0.89
C GLY A 774 17.74 -0.07 -1.42
N GLN A 775 18.92 -0.60 -1.11
CA GLN A 775 19.26 -2.01 -1.34
C GLN A 775 20.18 -2.55 -0.24
N VAL A 776 20.24 -3.87 -0.10
CA VAL A 776 21.28 -4.53 0.71
C VAL A 776 22.44 -4.86 -0.22
N ASP A 777 23.64 -4.38 0.11
CA ASP A 777 24.84 -4.68 -0.67
C ASP A 777 25.18 -6.19 -0.56
N PRO A 778 25.15 -6.96 -1.67
CA PRO A 778 25.20 -8.42 -1.61
C PRO A 778 26.59 -8.99 -1.28
N ASN A 779 27.62 -8.14 -1.22
CA ASN A 779 29.00 -8.54 -0.90
C ASN A 779 29.35 -8.27 0.56
N THR A 780 28.81 -7.19 1.13
CA THR A 780 29.08 -6.75 2.52
C THR A 780 27.94 -7.06 3.49
N GLY A 781 26.71 -7.28 3.00
CA GLY A 781 25.51 -7.44 3.82
C GLY A 781 24.98 -6.14 4.43
N LEU A 782 25.61 -5.00 4.14
CA LEU A 782 25.23 -3.70 4.69
C LEU A 782 24.10 -3.06 3.87
N ALA A 783 23.16 -2.41 4.54
CA ALA A 783 22.12 -1.62 3.89
C ALA A 783 22.72 -0.33 3.29
N LYS A 784 22.43 -0.09 2.00
CA LYS A 784 22.60 1.19 1.32
C LYS A 784 21.22 1.83 1.23
N GLU A 785 21.04 2.91 1.99
CA GLU A 785 19.74 3.53 2.21
C GLU A 785 19.28 4.35 1.00
N GLY A 786 17.98 4.31 0.72
CA GLY A 786 17.30 5.11 -0.30
C GLY A 786 16.49 6.26 0.31
N VAL A 787 15.75 6.97 -0.54
CA VAL A 787 14.99 8.17 -0.17
C VAL A 787 13.95 7.92 0.93
N SER A 788 13.30 6.75 0.96
CA SER A 788 12.35 6.40 2.02
C SER A 788 12.99 6.30 3.41
N GLN A 789 14.21 5.76 3.54
CA GLN A 789 14.92 5.75 4.83
C GLN A 789 15.52 7.13 5.16
N ILE A 790 15.94 7.89 4.15
CA ILE A 790 16.38 9.29 4.29
C ILE A 790 15.27 10.15 4.90
N HIS A 791 14.02 10.02 4.41
CA HIS A 791 12.86 10.77 4.89
C HIS A 791 12.63 10.65 6.40
N TYR A 792 12.55 9.42 6.92
CA TYR A 792 12.43 9.19 8.38
C TYR A 792 13.70 9.62 9.15
N SER A 793 14.88 9.47 8.54
CA SER A 793 16.16 9.84 9.18
C SER A 793 16.33 11.36 9.32
N ILE A 794 15.89 12.15 8.33
CA ILE A 794 15.94 13.63 8.38
C ILE A 794 15.01 14.16 9.48
N GLN A 795 13.82 13.57 9.65
CA GLN A 795 12.92 13.93 10.77
C GLN A 795 13.59 13.76 12.13
N GLY A 796 14.40 12.71 12.32
CA GLY A 796 15.18 12.49 13.55
C GLY A 796 16.22 13.57 13.88
N LEU A 797 16.63 14.40 12.91
CA LEU A 797 17.52 15.55 13.19
C LEU A 797 16.81 16.62 14.04
N ALA A 798 15.49 16.77 13.91
CA ALA A 798 14.66 17.69 14.68
C ALA A 798 14.27 17.13 16.07
N THR A 799 15.22 16.50 16.76
CA THR A 799 15.02 15.99 18.12
C THR A 799 15.56 16.97 19.15
N PHE A 800 14.73 17.38 20.11
CA PHE A 800 15.16 18.05 21.34
C PHE A 800 15.90 17.05 22.24
N VAL A 801 17.05 17.47 22.76
CA VAL A 801 17.72 16.82 23.90
C VAL A 801 17.40 17.63 25.14
N ILE A 802 16.68 17.03 26.09
CA ILE A 802 16.09 17.74 27.22
C ILE A 802 17.02 17.62 28.43
N GLY A 803 17.55 18.77 28.86
CA GLY A 803 18.44 18.87 30.02
C GLY A 803 17.76 19.55 31.21
N PRO A 804 18.28 19.37 32.44
CA PRO A 804 17.85 20.17 33.60
C PRO A 804 18.09 21.65 33.32
N PHE A 805 17.18 22.50 33.78
CA PHE A 805 17.32 23.95 33.63
C PHE A 805 18.50 24.47 34.46
N GLN A 806 19.46 25.09 33.79
CA GLN A 806 20.58 25.79 34.43
C GLN A 806 20.31 27.30 34.41
N ALA A 807 20.23 27.91 35.58
CA ALA A 807 20.17 29.36 35.70
C ALA A 807 21.56 29.96 35.39
N THR A 808 21.61 30.77 34.33
CA THR A 808 22.81 31.50 33.84
C THR A 808 22.93 32.88 34.48
#